data_AF-A0A5E4N3Q6-F1
#
_entry.id   AF-A0A5E4N3Q6-F1
#
_cell.length_a   1.000
_cell.length_b   1.000
_cell.length_c   1.000
_cell.angle_alpha   90.00
_cell.angle_beta   90.00
_cell.angle_gamma   90.00
#
_symmetry.space_group_name_H-M   'P 1'
#
loop_
_entity.id
_entity.type
_entity.pdbx_description
1 polymer ?
#
loop_
_entity_poly.entity_id
_entity_poly.type
_entity_poly.pdbx_seq_one_letter_code
_entity_poly.pdbx_strand_id
1 'polypeptide(L)'
;MVSMNNLRKFSFSEFIAIKTVNFALPNENFDMYTDKIFPLGFKPVPEDVFKFFKGLYPILHERTYVYRTTHKVAELINLPKYDSEIYETTGRKNPAFKKILDDNNAYEVRDKIIDHLLSNYVMTPKQLDDFQNSLPHAFENYTEYYKKQLITNTEFKHLHYYQNEYNALKYSYFPMFNEVYSLFEERVINIGLTPMIAELFGYCKIIYPIFTDNYRTYSDRIVNYVKNKLKNVQLYKINELKALGYETMPENSFNNFIKKLPHLFEPYDAYKVKLLSEHMTSEEFYSFHIGYFPRFNESRFSYELRMESSGIPFMHKAVFNFFKRIYPRLLETTYDIYITRIDTFVNDQLSKAVDINTLNELRTHILNKLQFSSFYHNLPRFFETHKQYLTRLGPLVSTDESQLNRIVIPQYMFNEIQSFYLPNFFITYQEYTWILRESEMYNELKSVQSIIEMYLPKIMGLYPELCDQFTTYLDTVETRLNDYKSIAMNKKEFDMFFTVFPRPYESYSIYKKRVITPQNNNHLTENDFVSYRRIYPKLSETYLDYVNRLNKYDKKPFSEDAFKFLKAIFPNGTEDINNYLKRDIYDRFDRNLDEQNCLTQTLGVKFMTEEEFMEFNNIYPKQDEHLHDYYLRMNNNSSALPYELFNDILHSAYTAENETKIAFNQRMDTLDLPQFKLEISEEDIRASQRDRSRRDRSDHLKSVSKLFRLRNS
;
A
#
# COMPACT_ATOMS: atom_id res chain seq x y z
N MET A 1 -30.59 -29.02 50.07
CA MET A 1 -29.27 -29.57 49.69
C MET A 1 -29.46 -30.47 48.48
N VAL A 2 -29.23 -29.95 47.28
CA VAL A 2 -29.13 -30.74 46.04
C VAL A 2 -27.64 -31.06 45.86
N SER A 3 -27.30 -32.34 45.72
CA SER A 3 -25.90 -32.78 45.72
C SER A 3 -25.17 -32.29 44.46
N MET A 4 -24.12 -31.48 44.62
CA MET A 4 -23.19 -31.07 43.56
C MET A 4 -22.23 -32.23 43.18
N ASN A 5 -22.74 -33.39 42.77
CA ASN A 5 -21.88 -34.56 42.49
C ASN A 5 -21.96 -35.12 41.06
N ASN A 6 -22.58 -34.41 40.11
CA ASN A 6 -22.58 -34.82 38.69
C ASN A 6 -22.07 -33.71 37.76
N LEU A 7 -20.91 -33.12 38.08
CA LEU A 7 -20.15 -32.37 37.08
C LEU A 7 -19.40 -33.37 36.20
N ARG A 8 -19.95 -33.67 35.03
CA ARG A 8 -19.24 -34.40 33.96
C ARG A 8 -17.91 -33.68 33.72
N LYS A 9 -16.78 -34.33 34.03
CA LYS A 9 -15.46 -33.80 33.71
C LYS A 9 -15.35 -33.69 32.19
N PHE A 10 -15.07 -32.49 31.68
CA PHE A 10 -14.78 -32.29 30.27
C PHE A 10 -13.59 -33.17 29.86
N SER A 11 -13.66 -33.80 28.69
CA SER A 11 -12.45 -34.33 28.07
C SER A 11 -11.48 -33.19 27.78
N PHE A 12 -10.18 -33.49 27.70
CA PHE A 12 -9.17 -32.49 27.36
C PHE A 12 -9.50 -31.76 26.04
N SER A 13 -9.99 -32.50 25.03
CA SER A 13 -10.48 -31.94 23.77
C SER A 13 -11.68 -31.01 23.92
N GLU A 14 -12.66 -31.36 24.75
CA GLU A 14 -13.82 -30.48 25.04
C GLU A 14 -13.38 -29.23 25.80
N PHE A 15 -12.45 -29.36 26.76
CA PHE A 15 -11.87 -28.24 27.48
C PHE A 15 -11.10 -27.29 26.55
N ILE A 16 -10.29 -27.82 25.62
CA ILE A 16 -9.56 -27.01 24.64
C ILE A 16 -10.53 -26.32 23.66
N ALA A 17 -11.58 -27.00 23.20
CA ALA A 17 -12.61 -26.38 22.36
C ALA A 17 -13.32 -25.24 23.11
N ILE A 18 -13.73 -25.48 24.36
CA ILE A 18 -14.33 -24.46 25.24
C ILE A 18 -13.36 -23.31 25.48
N LYS A 19 -12.08 -23.57 25.74
CA LYS A 19 -11.05 -22.54 25.93
C LYS A 19 -10.90 -21.69 24.67
N THR A 20 -10.81 -22.32 23.50
CA THR A 20 -10.63 -21.65 22.20
C THR A 20 -11.84 -20.77 21.83
N VAL A 21 -13.04 -21.17 22.25
CA VAL A 21 -14.30 -20.43 22.05
C VAL A 21 -14.51 -19.31 23.08
N ASN A 22 -14.11 -19.53 24.34
CA ASN A 22 -14.44 -18.60 25.43
C ASN A 22 -13.31 -17.62 25.78
N PHE A 23 -12.07 -17.86 25.33
CA PHE A 23 -10.94 -16.95 25.57
C PHE A 23 -10.39 -16.40 24.27
N ALA A 24 -10.50 -15.08 24.11
CA ALA A 24 -9.87 -14.38 23.00
C ALA A 24 -8.35 -14.50 23.07
N LEU A 25 -7.71 -14.71 21.92
CA LEU A 25 -6.25 -14.72 21.84
C LEU A 25 -5.68 -13.32 22.17
N PRO A 26 -4.41 -13.25 22.62
CA PRO A 26 -3.75 -11.98 22.91
C PRO A 26 -3.80 -10.96 21.75
N ASN A 27 -3.82 -11.42 20.50
CA ASN A 27 -3.78 -10.59 19.29
C ASN A 27 -5.17 -10.27 18.70
N GLU A 28 -6.25 -10.81 19.26
CA GLU A 28 -7.61 -10.55 18.77
C GLU A 28 -8.16 -9.24 19.35
N ASN A 29 -8.78 -8.41 18.50
CA ASN A 29 -9.68 -7.35 18.95
C ASN A 29 -11.12 -7.91 19.06
N PHE A 30 -12.07 -7.08 19.51
CA PHE A 30 -13.44 -7.56 19.77
C PHE A 30 -14.15 -8.03 18.50
N ASP A 31 -13.95 -7.34 17.39
CA ASP A 31 -14.55 -7.69 16.09
C ASP A 31 -14.00 -9.03 15.59
N MET A 32 -12.67 -9.21 15.61
CA MET A 32 -12.01 -10.48 15.23
C MET A 32 -12.47 -11.65 16.10
N TYR A 33 -12.62 -11.43 17.41
CA TYR A 33 -13.18 -12.43 18.31
C TYR A 33 -14.64 -12.74 17.93
N THR A 34 -15.46 -11.73 17.69
CA THR A 34 -16.86 -11.90 17.30
C THR A 34 -17.01 -12.67 16.00
N ASP A 35 -16.23 -12.31 14.97
CA ASP A 35 -16.20 -12.98 13.67
C ASP A 35 -15.74 -14.43 13.77
N LYS A 36 -14.87 -14.76 14.72
CA LYS A 36 -14.45 -16.13 15.02
C LYS A 36 -15.54 -16.94 15.73
N ILE A 37 -16.26 -16.33 16.66
CA ILE A 37 -17.23 -17.01 17.53
C ILE A 37 -18.59 -17.21 16.83
N PHE A 38 -19.01 -16.26 16.00
CA PHE A 38 -20.32 -16.29 15.35
C PHE A 38 -20.54 -17.53 14.45
N PRO A 39 -19.58 -17.94 13.59
CA PRO A 39 -19.71 -19.15 12.77
C PRO A 39 -19.76 -20.46 13.59
N LEU A 40 -19.31 -20.42 14.84
CA LEU A 40 -19.31 -21.58 15.75
C LEU A 40 -20.64 -21.75 16.50
N GLY A 41 -21.62 -20.87 16.26
CA GLY A 41 -22.95 -20.94 16.87
C GLY A 41 -23.02 -20.44 18.32
N PHE A 42 -21.96 -19.82 18.81
CA PHE A 42 -21.91 -19.21 20.14
C PHE A 42 -22.21 -17.71 20.05
N LYS A 43 -22.79 -17.13 21.11
CA LYS A 43 -22.87 -15.68 21.25
C LYS A 43 -21.53 -15.16 21.79
N PRO A 44 -20.92 -14.13 21.18
CA PRO A 44 -19.72 -13.52 21.76
C PRO A 44 -20.03 -12.98 23.15
N VAL A 45 -19.05 -13.03 24.05
CA VAL A 45 -19.16 -12.32 25.33
C VAL A 45 -19.34 -10.82 25.10
N PRO A 46 -20.01 -10.08 26.00
CA PRO A 46 -20.12 -8.62 25.91
C PRO A 46 -18.76 -7.91 25.77
N GLU A 47 -18.70 -6.80 25.04
CA GLU A 47 -17.44 -6.09 24.73
C GLU A 47 -16.70 -5.61 25.99
N ASP A 48 -17.42 -5.19 27.01
CA ASP A 48 -16.87 -4.81 28.32
C ASP A 48 -16.24 -6.00 29.06
N VAL A 49 -16.88 -7.17 28.99
CA VAL A 49 -16.35 -8.44 29.52
C VAL A 49 -15.14 -8.92 28.71
N PHE A 50 -15.18 -8.79 27.38
CA PHE A 50 -14.02 -9.01 26.52
C PHE A 50 -12.86 -8.08 26.90
N LYS A 51 -13.11 -6.77 27.02
CA LYS A 51 -12.09 -5.77 27.43
C LYS A 51 -11.55 -6.05 28.83
N PHE A 52 -12.38 -6.56 29.74
CA PHE A 52 -11.94 -7.01 31.06
C PHE A 52 -10.97 -8.20 30.95
N PHE A 53 -11.35 -9.28 30.24
CA PHE A 53 -10.48 -10.43 30.02
C PHE A 53 -9.21 -10.08 29.24
N LYS A 54 -9.28 -9.16 28.27
CA LYS A 54 -8.10 -8.62 27.58
C LYS A 54 -7.20 -7.85 28.53
N GLY A 55 -7.78 -7.08 29.44
CA GLY A 55 -7.07 -6.39 30.51
C GLY A 55 -6.44 -7.33 31.55
N LEU A 56 -6.83 -8.62 31.57
CA LEU A 56 -6.20 -9.66 32.40
C LEU A 56 -4.96 -10.29 31.76
N TYR A 57 -4.67 -10.02 30.48
CA TYR A 57 -3.36 -10.34 29.93
C TYR A 57 -2.32 -9.44 30.59
N PRO A 58 -1.21 -10.00 31.11
CA PRO A 58 -0.20 -9.20 31.79
C PRO A 58 0.30 -8.08 30.88
N ILE A 59 0.26 -6.85 31.38
CA ILE A 59 1.07 -5.77 30.80
C ILE A 59 2.51 -6.15 31.17
N LEU A 60 3.45 -6.09 30.22
CA LEU A 60 4.87 -6.40 30.46
C LEU A 60 5.52 -5.61 31.62
N HIS A 61 4.81 -4.64 32.18
CA HIS A 61 5.16 -3.89 33.36
C HIS A 61 4.34 -4.40 34.56
N GLU A 62 5.01 -5.13 35.45
CA GLU A 62 4.53 -5.76 36.68
C GLU A 62 3.59 -4.83 37.50
N ARG A 63 3.89 -3.53 37.52
CA ARG A 63 3.15 -2.54 38.30
C ARG A 63 1.82 -2.12 37.68
N THR A 64 1.64 -2.20 36.35
CA THR A 64 0.40 -1.73 35.71
C THR A 64 -0.71 -2.79 35.78
N TYR A 65 -0.36 -4.08 35.84
CA TYR A 65 -1.33 -5.16 36.01
C TYR A 65 -1.97 -5.14 37.41
N VAL A 66 -1.13 -5.11 38.46
CA VAL A 66 -1.59 -5.00 39.87
C VAL A 66 -2.29 -3.66 40.11
N TYR A 67 -1.76 -2.55 39.57
CA TYR A 67 -2.40 -1.24 39.66
C TYR A 67 -3.74 -1.20 38.93
N ARG A 68 -3.89 -1.75 37.71
CA ARG A 68 -5.17 -1.71 36.98
C ARG A 68 -6.23 -2.59 37.60
N THR A 69 -5.89 -3.80 38.04
CA THR A 69 -6.84 -4.66 38.75
C THR A 69 -7.29 -4.04 40.07
N THR A 70 -6.41 -3.32 40.76
CA THR A 70 -6.77 -2.64 42.02
C THR A 70 -7.50 -1.31 41.79
N HIS A 71 -7.11 -0.53 40.76
CA HIS A 71 -7.58 0.85 40.56
C HIS A 71 -8.82 0.98 39.66
N LYS A 72 -9.02 0.12 38.64
CA LYS A 72 -10.31 0.04 37.92
C LYS A 72 -11.40 -0.55 38.80
N VAL A 73 -11.03 -1.51 39.66
CA VAL A 73 -11.91 -2.02 40.72
C VAL A 73 -12.21 -0.90 41.72
N ALA A 74 -11.22 -0.12 42.15
CA ALA A 74 -11.44 1.05 43.01
C ALA A 74 -12.29 2.17 42.36
N GLU A 75 -12.17 2.43 41.06
CA GLU A 75 -13.05 3.36 40.31
C GLU A 75 -14.49 2.86 40.25
N LEU A 76 -14.71 1.54 40.14
CA LEU A 76 -16.03 0.93 40.24
C LEU A 76 -16.60 0.98 41.68
N ILE A 77 -15.74 1.19 42.69
CA ILE A 77 -16.06 1.21 44.13
C ILE A 77 -16.33 2.64 44.66
N ASN A 78 -15.69 3.69 44.13
CA ASN A 78 -15.82 5.04 44.69
C ASN A 78 -17.03 5.83 44.16
N LEU A 79 -18.14 5.79 44.92
CA LEU A 79 -19.28 6.73 44.82
C LEU A 79 -19.34 7.67 46.04
N PRO A 80 -19.99 8.84 45.93
CA PRO A 80 -19.84 9.94 46.89
C PRO A 80 -20.28 9.54 48.30
N LYS A 81 -19.45 9.90 49.29
CA LYS A 81 -19.78 9.73 50.71
C LYS A 81 -20.99 10.62 51.03
N TYR A 82 -22.13 10.00 51.30
CA TYR A 82 -23.27 10.70 51.86
C TYR A 82 -23.08 10.81 53.38
N ASP A 83 -23.05 12.04 53.90
CA ASP A 83 -22.90 12.32 55.34
C ASP A 83 -23.99 11.62 56.16
N SER A 84 -23.56 10.90 57.20
CA SER A 84 -24.32 9.82 57.83
C SER A 84 -25.51 10.26 58.70
N GLU A 85 -25.60 11.54 59.06
CA GLU A 85 -26.55 11.98 60.10
C GLU A 85 -27.96 12.26 59.57
N ILE A 86 -28.08 12.78 58.34
CA ILE A 86 -29.37 12.88 57.63
C ILE A 86 -29.80 11.50 57.10
N TYR A 87 -28.81 10.65 56.78
CA TYR A 87 -28.97 9.30 56.21
C TYR A 87 -29.64 8.31 57.17
N GLU A 88 -29.23 8.32 58.44
CA GLU A 88 -29.79 7.44 59.48
C GLU A 88 -31.21 7.86 59.91
N THR A 89 -31.49 9.17 59.91
CA THR A 89 -32.73 9.71 60.51
C THR A 89 -33.90 9.78 59.52
N THR A 90 -33.65 9.97 58.22
CA THR A 90 -34.72 10.11 57.21
C THR A 90 -34.76 9.03 56.14
N GLY A 91 -33.64 8.35 55.85
CA GLY A 91 -33.53 7.39 54.75
C GLY A 91 -34.23 6.04 54.99
N ARG A 92 -34.14 5.46 56.20
CA ARG A 92 -34.65 4.10 56.48
C ARG A 92 -36.17 3.93 56.45
N LYS A 93 -36.94 5.03 56.49
CA LYS A 93 -38.42 4.98 56.46
C LYS A 93 -39.01 5.27 55.07
N ASN A 94 -38.20 5.66 54.08
CA ASN A 94 -38.69 5.94 52.74
C ASN A 94 -38.70 4.65 51.88
N PRO A 95 -39.86 4.23 51.33
CA PRO A 95 -40.00 2.99 50.53
C PRO A 95 -39.10 2.96 49.27
N ALA A 96 -38.81 4.11 48.67
CA ALA A 96 -37.89 4.20 47.53
C ALA A 96 -36.44 3.91 47.96
N PHE A 97 -36.06 4.28 49.18
CA PHE A 97 -34.73 4.03 49.75
C PHE A 97 -34.57 2.59 50.23
N LYS A 98 -35.63 1.98 50.78
CA LYS A 98 -35.64 0.55 51.09
C LYS A 98 -35.44 -0.30 49.83
N LYS A 99 -36.07 0.09 48.72
CA LYS A 99 -35.84 -0.53 47.40
C LYS A 99 -34.39 -0.39 46.93
N ILE A 100 -33.76 0.78 47.12
CA ILE A 100 -32.32 0.99 46.84
C ILE A 100 -31.41 0.18 47.78
N LEU A 101 -31.80 -0.04 49.04
CA LEU A 101 -31.08 -0.89 50.00
C LEU A 101 -31.22 -2.39 49.69
N ASP A 102 -32.40 -2.81 49.26
CA ASP A 102 -32.64 -4.16 48.75
C ASP A 102 -31.90 -4.39 47.41
N ASP A 103 -31.76 -3.34 46.59
CA ASP A 103 -30.85 -3.31 45.44
C ASP A 103 -29.37 -3.23 45.87
N ASN A 104 -29.03 -2.71 47.07
CA ASN A 104 -27.67 -2.77 47.65
C ASN A 104 -27.24 -4.18 48.07
N ASN A 105 -28.17 -5.12 48.28
CA ASN A 105 -27.84 -6.54 48.39
C ASN A 105 -27.24 -7.08 47.08
N ALA A 106 -27.55 -6.46 45.93
CA ALA A 106 -26.85 -6.73 44.68
C ALA A 106 -25.38 -6.27 44.71
N TYR A 107 -25.00 -5.36 45.62
CA TYR A 107 -23.62 -4.86 45.78
C TYR A 107 -22.80 -5.73 46.72
N GLU A 108 -23.39 -6.32 47.76
CA GLU A 108 -22.70 -7.36 48.54
C GLU A 108 -22.52 -8.64 47.70
N VAL A 109 -23.49 -8.94 46.82
CA VAL A 109 -23.36 -9.94 45.77
C VAL A 109 -22.30 -9.52 44.73
N ARG A 110 -22.20 -8.24 44.38
CA ARG A 110 -21.18 -7.71 43.45
C ARG A 110 -19.78 -7.76 44.05
N ASP A 111 -19.59 -7.40 45.32
CA ASP A 111 -18.32 -7.50 46.05
C ASP A 111 -17.92 -8.96 46.22
N LYS A 112 -18.87 -9.86 46.55
CA LYS A 112 -18.61 -11.32 46.54
C LYS A 112 -18.28 -11.84 45.14
N ILE A 113 -18.92 -11.33 44.09
CA ILE A 113 -18.59 -11.66 42.70
C ILE A 113 -17.21 -11.12 42.33
N ILE A 114 -16.84 -9.91 42.77
CA ILE A 114 -15.53 -9.29 42.53
C ILE A 114 -14.46 -10.04 43.30
N ASP A 115 -14.64 -10.34 44.58
CA ASP A 115 -13.73 -11.17 45.37
C ASP A 115 -13.60 -12.56 44.77
N HIS A 116 -14.71 -13.13 44.28
CA HIS A 116 -14.69 -14.39 43.55
C HIS A 116 -13.93 -14.26 42.21
N LEU A 117 -14.07 -13.17 41.46
CA LEU A 117 -13.34 -12.90 40.23
C LEU A 117 -11.84 -12.69 40.50
N LEU A 118 -11.49 -11.90 41.50
CA LEU A 118 -10.11 -11.63 41.92
C LEU A 118 -9.44 -12.88 42.50
N SER A 119 -10.16 -13.70 43.26
CA SER A 119 -9.59 -14.90 43.89
C SER A 119 -9.52 -16.10 42.96
N ASN A 120 -10.39 -16.20 41.94
CA ASN A 120 -10.49 -17.39 41.09
C ASN A 120 -10.11 -17.16 39.61
N TYR A 121 -10.07 -15.91 39.14
CA TYR A 121 -9.86 -15.60 37.71
C TYR A 121 -8.71 -14.61 37.45
N VAL A 122 -8.12 -14.01 38.47
CA VAL A 122 -6.88 -13.22 38.36
C VAL A 122 -5.69 -14.08 38.72
N MET A 123 -4.57 -13.92 38.01
CA MET A 123 -3.34 -14.65 38.32
C MET A 123 -2.83 -14.24 39.70
N THR A 124 -2.54 -15.23 40.56
CA THR A 124 -1.76 -15.00 41.78
C THR A 124 -0.36 -14.47 41.43
N PRO A 125 0.35 -13.79 42.34
CA PRO A 125 1.72 -13.32 42.08
C PRO A 125 2.66 -14.42 41.58
N LYS A 126 2.53 -15.64 42.12
CA LYS A 126 3.27 -16.81 41.65
C LYS A 126 2.87 -17.22 40.23
N GLN A 127 1.57 -17.27 39.90
CA GLN A 127 1.11 -17.58 38.54
C GLN A 127 1.50 -16.50 37.52
N LEU A 128 1.56 -15.23 37.96
CA LEU A 128 2.03 -14.12 37.13
C LEU A 128 3.53 -14.26 36.86
N ASP A 129 4.32 -14.56 37.88
CA ASP A 129 5.76 -14.83 37.74
C ASP A 129 6.00 -16.06 36.84
N ASP A 130 5.28 -17.15 37.06
CA ASP A 130 5.31 -18.35 36.21
C ASP A 130 4.90 -18.04 34.75
N PHE A 131 3.90 -17.18 34.54
CA PHE A 131 3.51 -16.71 33.21
C PHE A 131 4.61 -15.86 32.55
N GLN A 132 5.20 -14.91 33.30
CA GLN A 132 6.29 -14.07 32.79
C GLN A 132 7.52 -14.89 32.43
N ASN A 133 7.84 -15.91 33.25
CA ASN A 133 8.92 -16.86 33.01
C ASN A 133 8.63 -17.85 31.85
N SER A 134 7.38 -17.93 31.39
CA SER A 134 6.97 -18.73 30.22
C SER A 134 6.67 -17.88 28.98
N LEU A 135 6.89 -16.55 29.04
CA LEU A 135 6.78 -15.72 27.84
C LEU A 135 7.87 -16.11 26.83
N PRO A 136 7.54 -16.13 25.53
CA PRO A 136 8.53 -16.40 24.50
C PRO A 136 9.57 -15.28 24.46
N HIS A 137 10.85 -15.64 24.31
CA HIS A 137 11.89 -14.65 24.09
C HIS A 137 11.77 -14.06 22.68
N ALA A 138 12.13 -12.78 22.51
CA ALA A 138 11.93 -12.03 21.26
C ALA A 138 12.52 -12.74 20.00
N PHE A 139 13.73 -13.31 20.14
CA PHE A 139 14.46 -13.96 19.05
C PHE A 139 14.33 -15.49 19.02
N GLU A 140 13.58 -16.05 19.96
CA GLU A 140 13.35 -17.48 20.00
C GLU A 140 12.32 -17.86 18.92
N ASN A 141 12.45 -19.08 18.38
CA ASN A 141 11.43 -19.68 17.54
C ASN A 141 10.62 -20.71 18.35
N TYR A 142 9.43 -21.07 17.85
CA TYR A 142 8.53 -21.99 18.56
C TYR A 142 9.20 -23.34 18.91
N THR A 143 10.08 -23.85 18.04
CA THR A 143 10.75 -25.14 18.27
C THR A 143 11.74 -25.07 19.41
N GLU A 144 12.54 -24.01 19.49
CA GLU A 144 13.47 -23.74 20.59
C GLU A 144 12.71 -23.52 21.90
N TYR A 145 11.67 -22.68 21.86
CA TYR A 145 10.78 -22.44 22.98
C TYR A 145 10.20 -23.75 23.53
N TYR A 146 9.63 -24.56 22.63
CA TYR A 146 9.03 -25.85 22.99
C TYR A 146 10.04 -26.82 23.61
N LYS A 147 11.25 -26.91 23.04
CA LYS A 147 12.34 -27.74 23.61
C LYS A 147 12.74 -27.28 25.02
N LYS A 148 12.86 -25.97 25.26
CA LYS A 148 13.18 -25.45 26.60
C LYS A 148 12.10 -25.80 27.60
N GLN A 149 10.83 -25.58 27.25
CA GLN A 149 9.69 -25.89 28.12
C GLN A 149 9.59 -27.38 28.47
N LEU A 150 9.97 -28.28 27.55
CA LEU A 150 10.05 -29.72 27.82
C LEU A 150 11.13 -30.09 28.85
N ILE A 151 12.23 -29.34 28.90
CA ILE A 151 13.39 -29.63 29.76
C ILE A 151 13.19 -29.05 31.16
N THR A 152 12.58 -27.86 31.28
CA THR A 152 12.50 -27.12 32.54
C THR A 152 11.32 -27.47 33.43
N ASN A 153 10.26 -28.14 32.93
CA ASN A 153 9.00 -28.30 33.67
C ASN A 153 8.44 -29.73 33.64
N THR A 154 8.87 -30.58 34.58
CA THR A 154 8.30 -31.94 34.77
C THR A 154 6.91 -31.94 35.42
N GLU A 155 6.54 -30.90 36.17
CA GLU A 155 5.24 -30.79 36.87
C GLU A 155 4.17 -29.99 36.11
N PHE A 156 4.55 -29.21 35.08
CA PHE A 156 3.63 -28.31 34.36
C PHE A 156 3.40 -28.73 32.89
N LYS A 157 3.05 -29.99 32.66
CA LYS A 157 2.63 -30.54 31.34
C LYS A 157 1.37 -29.88 30.73
N HIS A 158 0.85 -28.80 31.33
CA HIS A 158 -0.41 -28.17 30.94
C HIS A 158 -0.28 -26.69 30.53
N LEU A 159 0.90 -26.08 30.67
CA LEU A 159 1.22 -24.71 30.20
C LEU A 159 1.83 -24.69 28.78
N HIS A 160 1.64 -25.78 28.01
CA HIS A 160 2.09 -25.85 26.64
C HIS A 160 1.27 -24.88 25.77
N TYR A 161 1.89 -23.76 25.37
CA TYR A 161 1.34 -22.92 24.31
C TYR A 161 1.44 -23.69 22.99
N TYR A 162 0.31 -23.84 22.31
CA TYR A 162 0.31 -24.23 20.91
C TYR A 162 0.99 -23.14 20.09
N GLN A 163 1.53 -23.51 18.92
CA GLN A 163 2.21 -22.58 18.02
C GLN A 163 1.39 -21.32 17.73
N ASN A 164 0.06 -21.43 17.64
CA ASN A 164 -0.83 -20.29 17.44
C ASN A 164 -0.85 -19.33 18.64
N GLU A 165 -0.86 -19.85 19.88
CA GLU A 165 -0.84 -19.03 21.10
C GLU A 165 0.54 -18.38 21.28
N TYR A 166 1.62 -19.12 20.99
CA TYR A 166 2.98 -18.59 20.93
C TYR A 166 3.10 -17.40 19.95
N ASN A 167 2.61 -17.58 18.72
CA ASN A 167 2.63 -16.54 17.70
C ASN A 167 1.78 -15.34 18.11
N ALA A 168 0.60 -15.58 18.71
CA ALA A 168 -0.27 -14.52 19.22
C ALA A 168 0.40 -13.69 20.32
N LEU A 169 1.10 -14.34 21.27
CA LEU A 169 1.88 -13.65 22.30
C LEU A 169 3.01 -12.82 21.68
N LYS A 170 3.82 -13.40 20.78
CA LYS A 170 4.89 -12.64 20.11
C LYS A 170 4.33 -11.43 19.39
N TYR A 171 3.27 -11.62 18.60
CA TYR A 171 2.63 -10.53 17.87
C TYR A 171 2.18 -9.44 18.84
N SER A 172 1.39 -9.77 19.86
CA SER A 172 0.81 -8.78 20.79
C SER A 172 1.83 -7.92 21.55
N TYR A 173 2.96 -8.51 21.94
CA TYR A 173 3.89 -7.87 22.87
C TYR A 173 5.16 -7.33 22.21
N PHE A 174 5.54 -7.87 21.05
CA PHE A 174 6.79 -7.51 20.40
C PHE A 174 6.55 -6.68 19.13
N PRO A 175 7.39 -5.66 18.89
CA PRO A 175 7.43 -4.98 17.61
C PRO A 175 7.73 -5.95 16.47
N MET A 176 6.96 -5.90 15.39
CA MET A 176 7.31 -6.62 14.16
C MET A 176 8.51 -5.95 13.50
N PHE A 177 9.29 -6.67 12.68
CA PHE A 177 10.54 -6.14 12.11
C PHE A 177 10.35 -4.88 11.24
N ASN A 178 9.32 -4.80 10.40
CA ASN A 178 9.04 -3.66 9.50
C ASN A 178 8.04 -2.63 10.07
N GLU A 179 7.50 -2.87 11.26
CA GLU A 179 6.51 -2.00 11.89
C GLU A 179 7.14 -0.68 12.32
N VAL A 180 6.42 0.43 12.15
CA VAL A 180 6.78 1.75 12.67
C VAL A 180 6.08 1.99 14.01
N TYR A 181 6.59 2.91 14.83
CA TYR A 181 6.05 3.13 16.19
C TYR A 181 4.55 3.44 16.20
N SER A 182 4.06 4.28 15.28
CA SER A 182 2.63 4.64 15.23
C SER A 182 1.73 3.44 14.93
N LEU A 183 2.15 2.54 14.02
CA LEU A 183 1.41 1.32 13.71
C LEU A 183 1.44 0.33 14.89
N PHE A 184 2.58 0.22 15.57
CA PHE A 184 2.70 -0.56 16.80
C PHE A 184 1.78 -0.03 17.90
N GLU A 185 1.80 1.28 18.13
CA GLU A 185 0.97 1.97 19.12
C GLU A 185 -0.51 1.73 18.84
N GLU A 186 -0.94 1.97 17.60
CA GLU A 186 -2.31 1.72 17.15
C GLU A 186 -2.71 0.25 17.34
N ARG A 187 -1.86 -0.69 16.87
CA ARG A 187 -2.13 -2.12 16.98
C ARG A 187 -2.28 -2.58 18.43
N VAL A 188 -1.36 -2.15 19.30
CA VAL A 188 -1.35 -2.54 20.73
C VAL A 188 -2.56 -1.93 21.46
N ILE A 189 -2.94 -0.70 21.14
CA ILE A 189 -4.17 -0.07 21.66
C ILE A 189 -5.42 -0.82 21.17
N ASN A 190 -5.48 -1.15 19.88
CA ASN A 190 -6.63 -1.83 19.26
C ASN A 190 -6.88 -3.23 19.85
N ILE A 191 -5.82 -3.93 20.28
CA ILE A 191 -5.95 -5.21 21.01
C ILE A 191 -6.12 -5.02 22.53
N GLY A 192 -6.27 -3.79 23.02
CA GLY A 192 -6.57 -3.48 24.43
C GLY A 192 -5.37 -3.46 25.38
N LEU A 193 -4.15 -3.46 24.85
CA LEU A 193 -2.90 -3.41 25.62
C LEU A 193 -2.36 -1.98 25.72
N THR A 194 -1.30 -1.79 26.52
CA THR A 194 -0.63 -0.49 26.66
C THR A 194 0.69 -0.52 25.89
N PRO A 195 0.89 0.38 24.90
CA PRO A 195 2.12 0.42 24.13
C PRO A 195 3.29 0.88 25.02
N MET A 196 4.47 0.30 24.76
CA MET A 196 5.71 0.87 25.28
C MET A 196 5.98 2.23 24.62
N ILE A 197 6.78 3.08 25.27
CA ILE A 197 7.18 4.37 24.70
C ILE A 197 8.10 4.20 23.48
N ALA A 198 8.16 5.21 22.61
CA ALA A 198 8.92 5.19 21.36
C ALA A 198 10.41 4.86 21.53
N GLU A 199 11.04 5.30 22.62
CA GLU A 199 12.46 5.02 22.87
C GLU A 199 12.71 3.54 23.16
N LEU A 200 11.82 2.91 23.92
CA LEU A 200 11.85 1.46 24.21
C LEU A 200 11.54 0.64 22.96
N PHE A 201 10.58 1.10 22.15
CA PHE A 201 10.32 0.51 20.84
C PHE A 201 11.59 0.54 19.97
N GLY A 202 12.27 1.69 19.86
CA GLY A 202 13.52 1.79 19.11
C GLY A 202 14.64 0.93 19.69
N TYR A 203 14.67 0.70 21.01
CA TYR A 203 15.60 -0.24 21.63
C TYR A 203 15.33 -1.69 21.18
N CYS A 204 14.07 -2.11 21.15
CA CYS A 204 13.69 -3.43 20.64
C CYS A 204 14.15 -3.63 19.19
N LYS A 205 14.18 -2.56 18.38
CA LYS A 205 14.52 -2.59 16.95
C LYS A 205 16.03 -2.56 16.72
N ILE A 206 16.79 -1.79 17.52
CA ILE A 206 18.24 -1.67 17.34
C ILE A 206 19.03 -2.92 17.76
N ILE A 207 18.41 -3.80 18.57
CA ILE A 207 19.00 -5.08 18.97
C ILE A 207 19.02 -6.11 17.84
N TYR A 208 18.24 -5.92 16.78
CA TYR A 208 18.30 -6.82 15.63
C TYR A 208 19.69 -6.74 14.96
N PRO A 209 20.38 -7.87 14.77
CA PRO A 209 21.61 -7.91 13.97
C PRO A 209 21.37 -7.37 12.56
N ILE A 210 22.36 -6.64 12.05
CA ILE A 210 22.36 -6.12 10.68
C ILE A 210 23.38 -6.91 9.90
N PHE A 211 23.02 -7.28 8.68
CA PHE A 211 23.83 -8.08 7.77
C PHE A 211 25.26 -7.55 7.59
N THR A 212 25.45 -6.23 7.66
CA THR A 212 26.74 -5.57 7.44
C THR A 212 27.57 -5.38 8.70
N ASP A 213 27.03 -5.72 9.86
CA ASP A 213 27.77 -5.56 11.10
C ASP A 213 28.70 -6.75 11.31
N ASN A 214 29.88 -6.47 11.83
CA ASN A 214 30.56 -7.44 12.68
C ASN A 214 30.03 -7.31 14.11
N TYR A 215 30.34 -8.30 14.94
CA TYR A 215 29.84 -8.34 16.32
C TYR A 215 30.16 -7.08 17.14
N ARG A 216 31.34 -6.50 16.93
CA ARG A 216 31.76 -5.29 17.63
C ARG A 216 30.90 -4.09 17.25
N THR A 217 30.70 -3.84 15.95
CA THR A 217 29.84 -2.75 15.47
C THR A 217 28.40 -2.91 15.98
N TYR A 218 27.89 -4.13 15.96
CA TYR A 218 26.59 -4.49 16.50
C TYR A 218 26.46 -4.14 17.99
N SER A 219 27.43 -4.58 18.81
CA SER A 219 27.45 -4.34 20.26
C SER A 219 27.58 -2.85 20.58
N ASP A 220 28.53 -2.15 19.94
CA ASP A 220 28.79 -0.73 20.17
C ASP A 220 27.56 0.12 19.86
N ARG A 221 26.80 -0.20 18.80
CA ARG A 221 25.56 0.48 18.46
C ARG A 221 24.52 0.40 19.57
N ILE A 222 24.31 -0.79 20.13
CA ILE A 222 23.32 -1.00 21.21
C ILE A 222 23.74 -0.24 22.46
N VAL A 223 25.02 -0.34 22.85
CA VAL A 223 25.56 0.41 24.01
C VAL A 223 25.36 1.91 23.83
N ASN A 224 25.64 2.44 22.64
CA ASN A 224 25.45 3.85 22.32
C ASN A 224 23.97 4.26 22.35
N TYR A 225 23.06 3.41 21.89
CA TYR A 225 21.62 3.69 21.96
C TYR A 225 21.15 3.76 23.41
N VAL A 226 21.54 2.80 24.25
CA VAL A 226 21.21 2.80 25.69
C VAL A 226 21.74 4.08 26.35
N LYS A 227 23.00 4.43 26.09
CA LYS A 227 23.65 5.61 26.67
C LYS A 227 22.97 6.93 26.25
N ASN A 228 22.57 7.05 25.00
CA ASN A 228 22.13 8.34 24.44
C ASN A 228 20.61 8.50 24.42
N LYS A 229 19.88 7.46 24.02
CA LYS A 229 18.42 7.49 23.81
C LYS A 229 17.65 7.01 25.04
N LEU A 230 18.21 6.09 25.83
CA LEU A 230 17.55 5.57 27.05
C LEU A 230 18.02 6.23 28.36
N LYS A 231 18.83 7.29 28.31
CA LYS A 231 19.39 7.95 29.51
C LYS A 231 18.36 8.37 30.56
N ASN A 232 17.14 8.70 30.13
CA ASN A 232 16.05 9.15 31.00
C ASN A 232 15.01 8.05 31.25
N VAL A 233 15.19 6.87 30.67
CA VAL A 233 14.27 5.74 30.85
C VAL A 233 14.67 5.01 32.13
N GLN A 234 13.66 4.67 32.93
CA GLN A 234 13.86 3.99 34.20
C GLN A 234 14.53 2.62 33.99
N LEU A 235 15.64 2.36 34.69
CA LEU A 235 16.49 1.17 34.48
C LEU A 235 15.72 -0.15 34.56
N TYR A 236 14.72 -0.26 35.44
CA TYR A 236 13.93 -1.48 35.59
C TYR A 236 13.17 -1.84 34.30
N LYS A 237 12.67 -0.86 33.53
CA LYS A 237 12.00 -1.11 32.24
C LYS A 237 12.94 -1.70 31.20
N ILE A 238 14.21 -1.29 31.23
CA ILE A 238 15.25 -1.84 30.35
C ILE A 238 15.57 -3.28 30.77
N ASN A 239 15.64 -3.55 32.08
CA ASN A 239 15.88 -4.89 32.59
C ASN A 239 14.71 -5.85 32.31
N GLU A 240 13.46 -5.37 32.36
CA GLU A 240 12.27 -6.13 31.94
C GLU A 240 12.39 -6.55 30.47
N LEU A 241 12.78 -5.64 29.56
CA LEU A 241 12.99 -6.00 28.15
C LEU A 241 14.14 -7.00 27.96
N LYS A 242 15.24 -6.87 28.71
CA LYS A 242 16.34 -7.84 28.68
C LYS A 242 15.88 -9.23 29.10
N ALA A 243 15.04 -9.34 30.13
CA ALA A 243 14.45 -10.60 30.56
C ALA A 243 13.58 -11.26 29.46
N LEU A 244 12.99 -10.45 28.56
CA LEU A 244 12.25 -10.93 27.39
C LEU A 244 13.14 -11.23 26.16
N GLY A 245 14.47 -11.22 26.34
CA GLY A 245 15.44 -11.50 25.28
C GLY A 245 15.88 -10.27 24.47
N TYR A 246 15.49 -9.05 24.85
CA TYR A 246 16.04 -7.82 24.27
C TYR A 246 17.35 -7.40 24.96
N GLU A 247 18.31 -8.33 24.92
CA GLU A 247 19.69 -8.09 25.30
C GLU A 247 20.62 -8.23 24.10
N THR A 248 21.80 -7.65 24.20
CA THR A 248 22.84 -7.82 23.18
C THR A 248 23.17 -9.30 23.06
N MET A 249 23.01 -9.87 21.86
CA MET A 249 23.33 -11.28 21.63
C MET A 249 24.80 -11.58 21.95
N PRO A 250 25.14 -12.77 22.45
CA PRO A 250 26.53 -13.25 22.43
C PRO A 250 27.05 -13.39 20.99
N GLU A 251 28.37 -13.29 20.79
CA GLU A 251 28.99 -13.32 19.47
C GLU A 251 28.62 -14.55 18.63
N ASN A 252 28.62 -15.74 19.24
CA ASN A 252 28.21 -16.97 18.56
C ASN A 252 26.74 -16.92 18.12
N SER A 253 25.85 -16.40 18.96
CA SER A 253 24.42 -16.25 18.63
C SER A 253 24.22 -15.21 17.52
N PHE A 254 24.95 -14.10 17.56
CA PHE A 254 24.97 -13.10 16.49
C PHE A 254 25.41 -13.72 15.16
N ASN A 255 26.55 -14.41 15.14
CA ASN A 255 27.08 -15.04 13.92
C ASN A 255 26.12 -16.10 13.36
N ASN A 256 25.46 -16.86 14.24
CA ASN A 256 24.43 -17.83 13.83
C ASN A 256 23.17 -17.14 13.31
N PHE A 257 22.77 -16.02 13.90
CA PHE A 257 21.62 -15.25 13.44
C PHE A 257 21.85 -14.68 12.04
N ILE A 258 23.01 -14.08 11.77
CA ILE A 258 23.36 -13.53 10.45
C ILE A 258 23.27 -14.61 9.37
N LYS A 259 23.79 -15.81 9.62
CA LYS A 259 23.71 -16.96 8.69
C LYS A 259 22.29 -17.45 8.42
N LYS A 260 21.35 -17.15 9.32
CA LYS A 260 19.93 -17.49 9.22
C LYS A 260 19.10 -16.37 8.59
N LEU A 261 19.69 -15.23 8.27
CA LEU A 261 18.96 -14.18 7.58
C LEU A 261 18.61 -14.65 6.16
N PRO A 262 17.42 -14.29 5.67
CA PRO A 262 17.02 -14.68 4.34
C PRO A 262 17.74 -13.83 3.29
N HIS A 263 18.06 -14.42 2.13
CA HIS A 263 18.68 -13.66 1.04
C HIS A 263 17.60 -12.91 0.24
N LEU A 264 17.90 -11.70 -0.24
CA LEU A 264 17.01 -10.83 -1.03
C LEU A 264 16.05 -11.53 -2.01
N PHE A 265 16.54 -12.52 -2.77
CA PHE A 265 15.75 -13.22 -3.80
C PHE A 265 15.38 -14.66 -3.39
N GLU A 266 15.66 -15.06 -2.16
CA GLU A 266 15.35 -16.39 -1.66
C GLU A 266 13.82 -16.54 -1.54
N PRO A 267 13.19 -17.57 -2.10
CA PRO A 267 11.80 -17.86 -1.81
C PRO A 267 11.65 -18.49 -0.42
N TYR A 268 10.52 -18.26 0.25
CA TYR A 268 10.28 -18.76 1.62
C TYR A 268 10.42 -20.28 1.73
N ASP A 269 9.99 -21.04 0.72
CA ASP A 269 10.09 -22.49 0.74
C ASP A 269 11.55 -22.97 0.66
N ALA A 270 12.40 -22.30 -0.14
CA ALA A 270 13.83 -22.61 -0.16
C ALA A 270 14.51 -22.23 1.17
N TYR A 271 14.14 -21.09 1.74
CA TYR A 271 14.59 -20.66 3.06
C TYR A 271 14.24 -21.69 4.16
N LYS A 272 13.02 -22.22 4.12
CA LYS A 272 12.55 -23.26 5.04
C LYS A 272 13.36 -24.55 4.92
N VAL A 273 13.66 -24.98 3.69
CA VAL A 273 14.50 -26.16 3.44
C VAL A 273 15.93 -25.93 3.94
N LYS A 274 16.49 -24.74 3.72
CA LYS A 274 17.84 -24.36 4.17
C LYS A 274 18.01 -24.47 5.69
N LEU A 275 17.00 -24.11 6.46
CA LEU A 275 17.09 -23.99 7.91
C LEU A 275 16.42 -25.11 8.71
N LEU A 276 15.85 -26.12 8.04
CA LEU A 276 15.18 -27.30 8.60
C LEU A 276 14.14 -26.99 9.69
N SER A 277 14.57 -26.75 10.94
CA SER A 277 13.74 -26.52 12.13
C SER A 277 13.83 -25.11 12.74
N GLU A 278 14.74 -24.26 12.27
CA GLU A 278 15.05 -22.96 12.91
C GLU A 278 14.84 -21.79 11.93
N HIS A 279 13.67 -21.73 11.30
CA HIS A 279 13.30 -20.68 10.35
C HIS A 279 12.33 -19.67 10.96
N MET A 280 12.40 -18.43 10.48
CA MET A 280 11.34 -17.43 10.66
C MET A 280 10.02 -17.96 10.12
N THR A 281 8.90 -17.51 10.70
CA THR A 281 7.58 -17.69 10.09
C THR A 281 7.52 -17.00 8.72
N SER A 282 6.54 -17.34 7.87
CA SER A 282 6.37 -16.69 6.56
C SER A 282 6.14 -15.19 6.71
N GLU A 283 5.36 -14.78 7.70
CA GLU A 283 5.10 -13.38 8.00
C GLU A 283 6.36 -12.62 8.43
N GLU A 284 7.16 -13.20 9.35
CA GLU A 284 8.45 -12.62 9.76
C GLU A 284 9.42 -12.53 8.58
N PHE A 285 9.48 -13.57 7.75
CA PHE A 285 10.34 -13.63 6.56
C PHE A 285 10.01 -12.53 5.54
N TYR A 286 8.72 -12.36 5.21
CA TYR A 286 8.29 -11.32 4.28
C TYR A 286 8.41 -9.92 4.89
N SER A 287 8.14 -9.78 6.18
CA SER A 287 8.34 -8.51 6.91
C SER A 287 9.81 -8.09 6.89
N PHE A 288 10.73 -9.04 7.10
CA PHE A 288 12.16 -8.78 6.97
C PHE A 288 12.54 -8.38 5.55
N HIS A 289 12.12 -9.15 4.53
CA HIS A 289 12.39 -8.83 3.13
C HIS A 289 11.91 -7.43 2.74
N ILE A 290 10.66 -7.12 3.06
CA ILE A 290 10.04 -5.84 2.75
C ILE A 290 10.71 -4.73 3.55
N GLY A 291 11.00 -4.96 4.82
CA GLY A 291 11.49 -3.93 5.74
C GLY A 291 12.97 -3.59 5.57
N TYR A 292 13.82 -4.60 5.39
CA TYR A 292 15.27 -4.47 5.52
C TYR A 292 15.99 -4.08 4.24
N PHE A 293 15.66 -4.78 3.14
CA PHE A 293 16.38 -4.59 1.88
C PHE A 293 15.93 -3.30 1.18
N PRO A 294 16.86 -2.62 0.47
CA PRO A 294 16.50 -1.52 -0.43
C PRO A 294 15.48 -2.00 -1.44
N ARG A 295 14.39 -1.28 -1.60
CA ARG A 295 13.37 -1.60 -2.61
C ARG A 295 13.89 -1.35 -4.01
N PHE A 296 13.23 -1.92 -5.00
CA PHE A 296 13.70 -1.94 -6.38
C PHE A 296 13.81 -0.53 -6.98
N ASN A 297 12.82 0.34 -6.75
CA ASN A 297 12.80 1.74 -7.24
C ASN A 297 13.18 2.80 -6.19
N GLU A 298 13.52 2.38 -4.97
CA GLU A 298 13.74 3.30 -3.84
C GLU A 298 15.10 4.01 -3.92
N SER A 299 15.10 5.31 -3.62
CA SER A 299 16.31 6.12 -3.44
C SER A 299 16.94 5.90 -2.08
N ARG A 300 18.21 6.26 -1.91
CA ARG A 300 18.94 6.14 -0.65
C ARG A 300 18.28 6.97 0.43
N PHE A 301 17.86 8.19 0.09
CA PHE A 301 17.17 9.08 1.02
C PHE A 301 15.84 8.46 1.49
N SER A 302 15.03 7.95 0.55
CA SER A 302 13.77 7.27 0.89
C SER A 302 14.00 6.01 1.74
N TYR A 303 15.06 5.27 1.45
CA TYR A 303 15.47 4.11 2.25
C TYR A 303 15.88 4.50 3.67
N GLU A 304 16.74 5.51 3.82
CA GLU A 304 17.16 6.00 5.14
C GLU A 304 15.96 6.46 5.96
N LEU A 305 15.05 7.25 5.39
CA LEU A 305 13.82 7.67 6.04
C LEU A 305 12.93 6.49 6.47
N ARG A 306 12.78 5.48 5.60
CA ARG A 306 12.00 4.28 5.91
C ARG A 306 12.61 3.51 7.08
N MET A 307 13.91 3.28 7.06
CA MET A 307 14.63 2.58 8.12
C MET A 307 14.57 3.35 9.45
N GLU A 308 14.80 4.68 9.41
CA GLU A 308 14.70 5.56 10.59
C GLU A 308 13.30 5.55 11.19
N SER A 309 12.25 5.67 10.37
CA SER A 309 10.86 5.64 10.84
C SER A 309 10.48 4.29 11.45
N SER A 310 11.05 3.19 10.95
CA SER A 310 10.92 1.87 11.55
C SER A 310 11.84 1.68 12.77
N GLY A 311 12.75 2.60 13.09
CA GLY A 311 13.74 2.41 14.16
C GLY A 311 14.76 1.32 13.88
N ILE A 312 14.89 0.89 12.62
CA ILE A 312 15.86 -0.10 12.17
C ILE A 312 17.08 0.65 11.66
N PRO A 313 18.32 0.28 12.04
CA PRO A 313 19.47 0.95 11.47
C PRO A 313 19.62 0.57 9.98
N PHE A 314 19.98 1.55 9.17
CA PHE A 314 20.15 1.38 7.74
C PHE A 314 21.59 0.95 7.39
N MET A 315 21.73 0.22 6.28
CA MET A 315 23.04 -0.23 5.80
C MET A 315 23.92 0.92 5.30
N HIS A 316 25.24 0.70 5.26
CA HIS A 316 26.20 1.67 4.69
C HIS A 316 25.95 1.91 3.19
N LYS A 317 26.28 3.10 2.68
CA LYS A 317 26.05 3.51 1.28
C LYS A 317 26.59 2.50 0.25
N ALA A 318 27.78 1.96 0.46
CA ALA A 318 28.39 0.99 -0.46
C ALA A 318 27.56 -0.32 -0.55
N VAL A 319 27.02 -0.78 0.58
CA VAL A 319 26.19 -1.99 0.64
C VAL A 319 24.81 -1.72 0.04
N PHE A 320 24.25 -0.55 0.32
CA PHE A 320 23.01 -0.12 -0.32
C PHE A 320 23.16 -0.10 -1.85
N ASN A 321 24.22 0.52 -2.37
CA ASN A 321 24.50 0.55 -3.80
C ASN A 321 24.69 -0.86 -4.38
N PHE A 322 25.29 -1.79 -3.62
CA PHE A 322 25.37 -3.19 -4.01
C PHE A 322 23.97 -3.80 -4.19
N PHE A 323 23.09 -3.70 -3.20
CA PHE A 323 21.73 -4.24 -3.30
C PHE A 323 20.93 -3.63 -4.44
N LYS A 324 21.07 -2.31 -4.67
CA LYS A 324 20.47 -1.65 -5.85
C LYS A 324 20.99 -2.21 -7.17
N ARG A 325 22.25 -2.63 -7.22
CA ARG A 325 22.89 -3.15 -8.42
C ARG A 325 22.58 -4.62 -8.67
N ILE A 326 22.38 -5.46 -7.67
CA ILE A 326 22.11 -6.88 -7.93
C ILE A 326 20.70 -7.15 -8.47
N TYR A 327 19.80 -6.16 -8.44
CA TYR A 327 18.53 -6.26 -9.18
C TYR A 327 18.78 -6.41 -10.68
N PRO A 328 18.17 -7.42 -11.33
CA PRO A 328 18.23 -7.56 -12.79
C PRO A 328 17.57 -6.37 -13.47
N ARG A 329 18.24 -5.83 -14.49
CA ARG A 329 17.73 -4.76 -15.36
C ARG A 329 17.01 -5.37 -16.56
N LEU A 330 15.94 -4.73 -17.02
CA LEU A 330 15.17 -5.28 -18.14
C LEU A 330 15.97 -5.38 -19.46
N LEU A 331 16.98 -4.53 -19.66
CA LEU A 331 17.90 -4.61 -20.81
C LEU A 331 18.92 -5.76 -20.72
N GLU A 332 19.03 -6.40 -19.57
CA GLU A 332 19.94 -7.53 -19.37
C GLU A 332 19.23 -8.78 -19.87
N THR A 333 19.27 -8.99 -21.17
CA THR A 333 18.58 -10.13 -21.81
C THR A 333 19.31 -11.46 -21.57
N THR A 334 20.54 -11.42 -21.03
CA THR A 334 21.35 -12.60 -20.72
C THR A 334 22.04 -12.49 -19.37
N TYR A 335 22.32 -13.65 -18.76
CA TYR A 335 23.02 -13.73 -17.48
C TYR A 335 24.43 -13.13 -17.52
N ASP A 336 25.13 -13.29 -18.65
CA ASP A 336 26.51 -12.82 -18.80
C ASP A 336 26.59 -11.29 -18.74
N ILE A 337 25.60 -10.59 -19.34
CA ILE A 337 25.48 -9.13 -19.23
C ILE A 337 25.21 -8.72 -17.77
N TYR A 338 24.27 -9.41 -17.11
CA TYR A 338 23.89 -9.16 -15.72
C TYR A 338 25.09 -9.30 -14.77
N ILE A 339 25.80 -10.44 -14.83
CA ILE A 339 26.89 -10.71 -13.90
C ILE A 339 28.11 -9.82 -14.16
N THR A 340 28.43 -9.55 -15.43
CA THR A 340 29.58 -8.68 -15.80
C THR A 340 29.42 -7.28 -15.20
N ARG A 341 28.20 -6.72 -15.22
CA ARG A 341 27.92 -5.41 -14.62
C ARG A 341 28.15 -5.44 -13.09
N ILE A 342 27.70 -6.49 -12.43
CA ILE A 342 27.83 -6.63 -10.97
C ILE A 342 29.30 -6.81 -10.61
N ASP A 343 30.02 -7.71 -11.29
CA ASP A 343 31.43 -7.99 -11.03
C ASP A 343 32.30 -6.76 -11.23
N THR A 344 32.02 -5.94 -12.26
CA THR A 344 32.73 -4.67 -12.47
C THR A 344 32.61 -3.77 -11.24
N PHE A 345 31.39 -3.60 -10.71
CA PHE A 345 31.17 -2.79 -9.51
C PHE A 345 31.81 -3.40 -8.25
N VAL A 346 31.68 -4.71 -8.08
CA VAL A 346 32.22 -5.46 -6.95
C VAL A 346 33.74 -5.28 -6.89
N ASN A 347 34.42 -5.43 -8.02
CA ASN A 347 35.87 -5.34 -8.09
C ASN A 347 36.38 -3.89 -7.98
N ASP A 348 35.68 -2.91 -8.56
CA ASP A 348 36.17 -1.53 -8.63
C ASP A 348 35.88 -0.69 -7.38
N GLN A 349 34.73 -0.92 -6.75
CA GLN A 349 34.20 -0.05 -5.68
C GLN A 349 33.96 -0.80 -4.38
N LEU A 350 33.23 -1.91 -4.42
CA LEU A 350 32.78 -2.57 -3.20
C LEU A 350 33.95 -3.22 -2.44
N SER A 351 34.87 -3.88 -3.14
CA SER A 351 36.05 -4.53 -2.56
C SER A 351 36.96 -3.59 -1.74
N LYS A 352 36.88 -2.27 -2.01
CA LYS A 352 37.63 -1.24 -1.29
C LYS A 352 36.89 -0.69 -0.07
N ALA A 353 35.58 -0.93 0.01
CA ALA A 353 34.70 -0.33 1.00
C ALA A 353 34.28 -1.30 2.12
N VAL A 354 34.38 -2.61 1.89
CA VAL A 354 34.01 -3.64 2.87
C VAL A 354 35.10 -4.71 2.98
N ASP A 355 35.14 -5.42 4.11
CA ASP A 355 36.07 -6.54 4.28
C ASP A 355 35.67 -7.77 3.45
N ILE A 356 36.60 -8.71 3.30
CA ILE A 356 36.43 -9.90 2.45
C ILE A 356 35.28 -10.82 2.90
N ASN A 357 35.00 -10.91 4.21
CA ASN A 357 33.93 -11.76 4.71
C ASN A 357 32.58 -11.14 4.38
N THR A 358 32.42 -9.84 4.62
CA THR A 358 31.24 -9.08 4.21
C THR A 358 31.04 -9.17 2.69
N LEU A 359 32.11 -9.09 1.90
CA LEU A 359 32.03 -9.23 0.44
C LEU A 359 31.53 -10.61 0.00
N ASN A 360 32.06 -11.68 0.59
CA ASN A 360 31.65 -13.05 0.28
C ASN A 360 30.19 -13.28 0.64
N GLU A 361 29.74 -12.75 1.77
CA GLU A 361 28.36 -12.85 2.22
C GLU A 361 27.44 -12.02 1.30
N LEU A 362 27.83 -10.81 0.88
CA LEU A 362 27.07 -10.04 -0.11
C LEU A 362 26.89 -10.79 -1.44
N ARG A 363 27.91 -11.53 -1.90
CA ARG A 363 27.83 -12.30 -3.15
C ARG A 363 26.78 -13.42 -3.12
N THR A 364 26.36 -13.90 -1.94
CA THR A 364 25.30 -14.92 -1.82
C THR A 364 23.91 -14.41 -2.22
N HIS A 365 23.76 -13.08 -2.32
CA HIS A 365 22.53 -12.43 -2.78
C HIS A 365 22.44 -12.29 -4.30
N ILE A 366 23.54 -12.51 -5.03
CA ILE A 366 23.55 -12.39 -6.50
C ILE A 366 22.79 -13.60 -7.07
N LEU A 367 21.89 -13.36 -8.02
CA LEU A 367 21.18 -14.46 -8.68
C LEU A 367 22.18 -15.36 -9.40
N ASN A 368 22.04 -16.67 -9.24
CA ASN A 368 22.71 -17.62 -10.12
C ASN A 368 22.04 -17.62 -11.52
N LYS A 369 22.65 -18.30 -12.50
CA LYS A 369 22.16 -18.35 -13.88
C LYS A 369 20.71 -18.84 -14.00
N LEU A 370 20.32 -19.86 -13.22
CA LEU A 370 18.97 -20.42 -13.23
C LEU A 370 17.96 -19.46 -12.60
N GLN A 371 18.32 -18.86 -11.45
CA GLN A 371 17.50 -17.88 -10.76
C GLN A 371 17.29 -16.62 -11.60
N PHE A 372 18.32 -16.14 -12.29
CA PHE A 372 18.22 -15.02 -13.22
C PHE A 372 17.28 -15.33 -14.38
N SER A 373 17.45 -16.49 -15.01
CA SER A 373 16.56 -16.94 -16.09
C SER A 373 15.11 -17.06 -15.58
N SER A 374 14.91 -17.64 -14.39
CA SER A 374 13.60 -17.68 -13.74
C SER A 374 13.03 -16.29 -13.49
N PHE A 375 13.82 -15.33 -12.99
CA PHE A 375 13.36 -13.96 -12.74
C PHE A 375 12.90 -13.31 -14.05
N TYR A 376 13.74 -13.39 -15.10
CA TYR A 376 13.49 -12.74 -16.38
C TYR A 376 12.27 -13.33 -17.12
N HIS A 377 12.11 -14.66 -17.13
CA HIS A 377 10.95 -15.31 -17.74
C HIS A 377 9.65 -15.10 -16.96
N ASN A 378 9.76 -14.80 -15.66
CA ASN A 378 8.62 -14.56 -14.77
C ASN A 378 8.46 -13.09 -14.42
N LEU A 379 8.92 -12.16 -15.26
CA LEU A 379 8.60 -10.76 -15.07
C LEU A 379 7.08 -10.53 -15.14
N PRO A 380 6.55 -9.52 -14.42
CA PRO A 380 5.17 -9.07 -14.55
C PRO A 380 4.85 -8.69 -15.99
N ARG A 381 3.66 -9.04 -16.47
CA ARG A 381 3.12 -8.51 -17.74
C ARG A 381 2.37 -7.20 -17.49
N PHE A 382 2.13 -6.43 -18.55
CA PHE A 382 1.53 -5.09 -18.52
C PHE A 382 0.20 -4.97 -17.77
N PHE A 383 -0.73 -5.90 -18.00
CA PHE A 383 -2.08 -5.87 -17.42
C PHE A 383 -2.34 -7.00 -16.44
N GLU A 384 -1.27 -7.68 -16.04
CA GLU A 384 -1.34 -8.77 -15.10
C GLU A 384 -1.47 -8.21 -13.68
N THR A 385 -2.43 -8.72 -12.92
CA THR A 385 -2.48 -8.51 -11.47
C THR A 385 -1.53 -9.50 -10.79
N HIS A 386 -1.04 -9.20 -9.59
CA HIS A 386 -0.19 -10.14 -8.86
C HIS A 386 -0.86 -11.52 -8.65
N LYS A 387 -2.18 -11.54 -8.45
CA LYS A 387 -2.95 -12.80 -8.38
C LYS A 387 -2.89 -13.60 -9.69
N GLN A 388 -3.03 -12.93 -10.84
CA GLN A 388 -2.90 -13.56 -12.16
C GLN A 388 -1.46 -14.04 -12.40
N TYR A 389 -0.48 -13.23 -11.98
CA TYR A 389 0.94 -13.59 -11.99
C TYR A 389 1.22 -14.86 -11.21
N LEU A 390 0.76 -14.96 -9.96
CA LEU A 390 0.89 -16.18 -9.15
C LEU A 390 0.19 -17.38 -9.79
N THR A 391 -0.97 -17.15 -10.44
CA THR A 391 -1.68 -18.21 -11.18
C THR A 391 -0.88 -18.72 -12.37
N ARG A 392 -0.31 -17.82 -13.18
CA ARG A 392 0.53 -18.15 -14.34
C ARG A 392 1.77 -18.93 -13.93
N LEU A 393 2.35 -18.50 -12.83
CA LEU A 393 3.47 -19.15 -12.17
C LEU A 393 3.14 -20.61 -11.80
N GLY A 394 1.90 -20.89 -11.39
CA GLY A 394 1.47 -22.21 -10.94
C GLY A 394 2.00 -22.56 -9.54
N PRO A 395 1.49 -23.64 -8.91
CA PRO A 395 1.89 -24.04 -7.56
C PRO A 395 3.36 -24.43 -7.51
N LEU A 396 4.02 -24.17 -6.38
CA LEU A 396 5.34 -24.72 -6.07
C LEU A 396 5.17 -26.19 -5.69
N VAL A 397 5.83 -27.09 -6.41
CA VAL A 397 5.92 -28.51 -6.06
C VAL A 397 7.30 -28.73 -5.42
N SER A 398 7.32 -29.07 -4.13
CA SER A 398 8.47 -28.90 -3.22
C SER A 398 9.65 -29.86 -3.43
N THR A 399 9.66 -30.71 -4.47
CA THR A 399 10.68 -31.76 -4.65
C THR A 399 11.57 -31.59 -5.89
N ASP A 400 11.36 -30.56 -6.71
CA ASP A 400 12.13 -30.34 -7.93
C ASP A 400 13.18 -29.22 -7.72
N GLU A 401 14.44 -29.52 -8.01
CA GLU A 401 15.57 -28.58 -7.96
C GLU A 401 15.34 -27.35 -8.86
N SER A 402 14.56 -27.50 -9.93
CA SER A 402 14.13 -26.40 -10.78
C SER A 402 13.21 -25.40 -10.05
N GLN A 403 12.42 -25.88 -9.08
CA GLN A 403 11.51 -25.05 -8.28
C GLN A 403 12.23 -24.34 -7.13
N LEU A 404 13.33 -24.89 -6.61
CA LEU A 404 14.17 -24.20 -5.61
C LEU A 404 14.88 -22.96 -6.17
N ASN A 405 15.16 -22.97 -7.47
CA ASN A 405 15.75 -21.83 -8.18
C ASN A 405 14.69 -20.85 -8.72
N ARG A 406 13.41 -21.10 -8.47
CA ARG A 406 12.33 -20.28 -8.98
C ARG A 406 12.16 -19.02 -8.14
N ILE A 407 12.27 -17.86 -8.78
CA ILE A 407 12.05 -16.56 -8.13
C ILE A 407 10.57 -16.21 -8.16
N VAL A 408 9.98 -16.07 -6.97
CA VAL A 408 8.60 -15.58 -6.81
C VAL A 408 8.65 -14.11 -6.38
N ILE A 409 8.37 -13.22 -7.33
CA ILE A 409 8.29 -11.78 -7.07
C ILE A 409 7.14 -11.47 -6.08
N PRO A 410 7.43 -10.91 -4.90
CA PRO A 410 6.40 -10.53 -3.93
C PRO A 410 5.59 -9.31 -4.43
N GLN A 411 4.37 -9.14 -3.93
CA GLN A 411 3.42 -8.12 -4.40
C GLN A 411 4.01 -6.70 -4.47
N TYR A 412 4.78 -6.29 -3.46
CA TYR A 412 5.37 -4.95 -3.43
C TYR A 412 6.36 -4.76 -4.59
N MET A 413 7.25 -5.74 -4.80
CA MET A 413 8.25 -5.72 -5.86
C MET A 413 7.57 -5.86 -7.24
N PHE A 414 6.48 -6.63 -7.32
CA PHE A 414 5.66 -6.75 -8.53
C PHE A 414 5.15 -5.38 -8.97
N ASN A 415 4.58 -4.60 -8.04
CA ASN A 415 4.08 -3.25 -8.30
C ASN A 415 5.22 -2.29 -8.68
N GLU A 416 6.37 -2.39 -8.01
CA GLU A 416 7.55 -1.57 -8.32
C GLU A 416 8.11 -1.89 -9.71
N ILE A 417 8.20 -3.17 -10.08
CA ILE A 417 8.62 -3.60 -11.41
C ILE A 417 7.63 -3.10 -12.46
N GLN A 418 6.32 -3.26 -12.26
CA GLN A 418 5.33 -2.76 -13.21
C GLN A 418 5.45 -1.24 -13.39
N SER A 419 5.43 -0.47 -12.30
CA SER A 419 5.49 0.99 -12.37
C SER A 419 6.79 1.53 -12.97
N PHE A 420 7.90 0.81 -12.80
CA PHE A 420 9.21 1.26 -13.24
C PHE A 420 9.59 0.77 -14.64
N TYR A 421 9.37 -0.51 -14.94
CA TYR A 421 9.71 -1.10 -16.23
C TYR A 421 8.62 -0.92 -17.28
N LEU A 422 7.36 -0.84 -16.90
CA LEU A 422 6.23 -0.77 -17.81
C LEU A 422 5.65 0.66 -17.77
N PRO A 423 6.22 1.60 -18.53
CA PRO A 423 5.76 2.99 -18.53
C PRO A 423 4.29 3.09 -18.92
N ASN A 424 3.62 4.14 -18.45
CA ASN A 424 2.28 4.46 -18.94
C ASN A 424 2.27 4.57 -20.48
N PHE A 425 1.21 4.06 -21.12
CA PHE A 425 1.04 4.04 -22.58
C PHE A 425 1.20 5.41 -23.25
N PHE A 426 0.92 6.53 -22.56
CA PHE A 426 1.10 7.91 -23.05
C PHE A 426 2.23 8.67 -22.34
N ILE A 427 3.26 7.97 -21.88
CA ILE A 427 4.44 8.64 -21.36
C ILE A 427 5.24 9.30 -22.48
N THR A 428 5.72 10.51 -22.25
CA THR A 428 6.72 11.15 -23.10
C THR A 428 8.12 10.65 -22.75
N TYR A 429 9.04 10.81 -23.70
CA TYR A 429 10.47 10.61 -23.45
C TYR A 429 10.98 11.38 -22.22
N GLN A 430 10.55 12.62 -22.04
CA GLN A 430 10.98 13.47 -20.93
C GLN A 430 10.43 12.99 -19.59
N GLU A 431 9.14 12.64 -19.53
CA GLU A 431 8.51 12.08 -18.32
C GLU A 431 9.19 10.76 -17.92
N TYR A 432 9.45 9.87 -18.88
CA TYR A 432 10.12 8.61 -18.56
C TYR A 432 11.58 8.80 -18.13
N THR A 433 12.27 9.77 -18.74
CA THR A 433 13.61 10.17 -18.31
C THR A 433 13.64 10.68 -16.88
N TRP A 434 12.61 11.44 -16.48
CA TRP A 434 12.48 11.89 -15.11
C TRP A 434 12.35 10.71 -14.14
N ILE A 435 11.46 9.74 -14.44
CA ILE A 435 11.29 8.52 -13.63
C ILE A 435 12.62 7.77 -13.46
N LEU A 436 13.39 7.62 -14.53
CA LEU A 436 14.65 6.90 -14.51
C LEU A 436 15.77 7.67 -13.79
N ARG A 437 15.79 9.01 -13.85
CA ARG A 437 16.74 9.86 -13.11
C ARG A 437 16.44 9.95 -11.62
N GLU A 438 15.19 9.78 -11.23
CA GLU A 438 14.85 9.67 -9.81
C GLU A 438 15.25 8.29 -9.25
N SER A 439 15.46 7.30 -10.12
CA SER A 439 15.89 5.97 -9.72
C SER A 439 17.40 5.85 -9.62
N GLU A 440 17.86 5.51 -8.42
CA GLU A 440 19.28 5.21 -8.17
C GLU A 440 19.81 4.01 -8.94
N MET A 441 18.95 3.20 -9.55
CA MET A 441 19.40 2.14 -10.45
C MET A 441 20.13 2.69 -11.67
N TYR A 442 19.80 3.90 -12.15
CA TYR A 442 20.34 4.47 -13.38
C TYR A 442 21.18 5.74 -13.17
N ASN A 443 21.20 6.29 -11.96
CA ASN A 443 21.93 7.53 -11.63
C ASN A 443 23.43 7.53 -11.92
N GLU A 444 24.06 6.37 -11.96
CA GLU A 444 25.50 6.24 -12.20
C GLU A 444 25.86 6.09 -13.69
N LEU A 445 24.85 5.96 -14.56
CA LEU A 445 25.07 5.82 -15.99
C LEU A 445 25.31 7.21 -16.58
N LYS A 446 26.57 7.49 -16.94
CA LYS A 446 26.97 8.75 -17.58
C LYS A 446 26.13 9.11 -18.82
N SER A 447 25.42 8.15 -19.40
CA SER A 447 24.53 8.29 -20.55
C SER A 447 23.12 7.73 -20.28
N VAL A 448 22.47 8.09 -19.17
CA VAL A 448 21.04 7.78 -18.93
C VAL A 448 20.22 8.02 -20.20
N GLN A 449 20.49 9.13 -20.90
CA GLN A 449 19.88 9.47 -22.19
C GLN A 449 19.98 8.33 -23.23
N SER A 450 21.18 7.80 -23.50
CA SER A 450 21.37 6.77 -24.53
C SER A 450 20.67 5.45 -24.17
N ILE A 451 20.54 5.17 -22.87
CA ILE A 451 19.85 3.97 -22.39
C ILE A 451 18.36 4.11 -22.62
N ILE A 452 17.81 5.29 -22.38
CA ILE A 452 16.39 5.57 -22.59
C ILE A 452 16.06 5.56 -24.07
N GLU A 453 16.88 6.18 -24.90
CA GLU A 453 16.73 6.15 -26.36
C GLU A 453 16.72 4.72 -26.91
N MET A 454 17.49 3.81 -26.31
CA MET A 454 17.48 2.39 -26.67
C MET A 454 16.30 1.61 -26.06
N TYR A 455 15.89 1.96 -24.84
CA TYR A 455 14.94 1.19 -24.04
C TYR A 455 13.49 1.54 -24.33
N LEU A 456 13.17 2.83 -24.28
CA LEU A 456 11.79 3.31 -24.32
C LEU A 456 11.08 2.84 -25.59
N PRO A 457 11.64 2.95 -26.82
CA PRO A 457 10.97 2.46 -28.01
C PRO A 457 10.66 0.95 -27.97
N LYS A 458 11.56 0.14 -27.40
CA LYS A 458 11.37 -1.32 -27.30
C LYS A 458 10.21 -1.67 -26.38
N ILE A 459 10.12 -1.00 -25.23
CA ILE A 459 9.06 -1.27 -24.26
C ILE A 459 7.74 -0.64 -24.69
N MET A 460 7.76 0.54 -25.29
CA MET A 460 6.56 1.12 -25.90
C MET A 460 6.00 0.24 -27.01
N GLY A 461 6.87 -0.44 -27.78
CA GLY A 461 6.48 -1.42 -28.80
C GLY A 461 5.88 -2.72 -28.26
N LEU A 462 5.88 -2.95 -26.95
CA LEU A 462 5.17 -4.08 -26.33
C LEU A 462 3.70 -3.79 -26.06
N TYR A 463 3.29 -2.53 -26.17
CA TYR A 463 1.88 -2.18 -26.24
C TYR A 463 1.35 -2.44 -27.65
N PRO A 464 0.10 -2.95 -27.76
CA PRO A 464 -0.60 -2.96 -29.03
C PRO A 464 -0.67 -1.56 -29.62
N GLU A 465 -0.50 -1.45 -30.94
CA GLU A 465 -1.00 -0.26 -31.63
C GLU A 465 -2.52 -0.23 -31.53
N LEU A 466 -3.08 0.97 -31.62
CA LEU A 466 -4.52 1.10 -31.63
C LEU A 466 -5.08 0.40 -32.85
N CYS A 467 -6.18 -0.32 -32.64
CA CYS A 467 -6.86 -1.09 -33.69
C CYS A 467 -6.09 -2.32 -34.17
N ASP A 468 -5.01 -2.71 -33.50
CA ASP A 468 -4.33 -3.97 -33.82
C ASP A 468 -5.26 -5.17 -33.65
N GLN A 469 -5.04 -6.17 -34.49
CA GLN A 469 -5.48 -7.52 -34.21
C GLN A 469 -4.44 -8.23 -33.35
N PHE A 470 -4.88 -9.15 -32.50
CA PHE A 470 -3.97 -9.87 -31.61
C PHE A 470 -2.86 -10.62 -32.37
N THR A 471 -3.16 -11.13 -33.57
CA THR A 471 -2.17 -11.77 -34.45
C THR A 471 -1.09 -10.78 -34.90
N THR A 472 -1.47 -9.59 -35.35
CA THR A 472 -0.54 -8.52 -35.76
C THR A 472 0.34 -8.05 -34.60
N TYR A 473 -0.25 -7.93 -33.41
CA TYR A 473 0.48 -7.62 -32.19
C TYR A 473 1.53 -8.69 -31.86
N LEU A 474 1.12 -9.96 -31.86
CA LEU A 474 2.04 -11.06 -31.59
C LEU A 474 3.17 -11.13 -32.63
N ASP A 475 2.87 -10.98 -33.91
CA ASP A 475 3.88 -10.98 -34.97
C ASP A 475 4.89 -9.83 -34.75
N THR A 476 4.43 -8.65 -34.35
CA THR A 476 5.31 -7.51 -34.03
C THR A 476 6.23 -7.83 -32.86
N VAL A 477 5.69 -8.42 -31.79
CA VAL A 477 6.48 -8.84 -30.62
C VAL A 477 7.49 -9.91 -31.01
N GLU A 478 7.09 -10.94 -31.76
CA GLU A 478 7.96 -12.06 -32.11
C GLU A 478 9.07 -11.65 -33.08
N THR A 479 8.77 -10.79 -34.05
CA THR A 479 9.75 -10.39 -35.08
C THR A 479 10.68 -9.27 -34.63
N ARG A 480 10.19 -8.32 -33.82
CA ARG A 480 10.95 -7.10 -33.47
C ARG A 480 11.41 -7.06 -32.02
N LEU A 481 10.76 -7.80 -31.12
CA LEU A 481 10.94 -7.72 -29.67
C LEU A 481 11.08 -9.11 -29.02
N ASN A 482 11.66 -10.09 -29.73
CA ASN A 482 11.75 -11.48 -29.28
C ASN A 482 12.34 -11.63 -27.85
N ASP A 483 13.33 -10.80 -27.51
CA ASP A 483 13.96 -10.76 -26.18
C ASP A 483 12.98 -10.41 -25.04
N TYR A 484 11.83 -9.81 -25.36
CA TYR A 484 10.79 -9.34 -24.45
C TYR A 484 9.48 -10.13 -24.58
N LYS A 485 9.47 -11.26 -25.31
CA LYS A 485 8.28 -12.08 -25.48
C LYS A 485 7.65 -12.55 -24.15
N SER A 486 8.45 -12.70 -23.09
CA SER A 486 7.97 -13.12 -21.77
C SER A 486 7.01 -12.11 -21.11
N ILE A 487 7.18 -10.82 -21.43
CA ILE A 487 6.37 -9.72 -20.87
C ILE A 487 5.23 -9.27 -21.79
N ALA A 488 5.12 -9.85 -22.99
CA ALA A 488 4.04 -9.56 -23.92
C ALA A 488 2.68 -10.00 -23.38
N MET A 489 1.63 -9.29 -23.81
CA MET A 489 0.26 -9.58 -23.43
C MET A 489 -0.21 -10.89 -24.04
N ASN A 490 -0.89 -11.72 -23.25
CA ASN A 490 -1.68 -12.81 -23.78
C ASN A 490 -2.99 -12.30 -24.39
N LYS A 491 -3.76 -13.17 -25.07
CA LYS A 491 -5.01 -12.77 -25.74
C LYS A 491 -6.01 -12.07 -24.82
N LYS A 492 -6.18 -12.59 -23.60
CA LYS A 492 -7.09 -12.01 -22.61
C LYS A 492 -6.63 -10.63 -22.14
N GLU A 493 -5.33 -10.48 -21.89
CA GLU A 493 -4.72 -9.20 -21.51
C GLU A 493 -4.83 -8.17 -22.64
N PHE A 494 -4.62 -8.60 -23.88
CA PHE A 494 -4.81 -7.79 -25.08
C PHE A 494 -6.25 -7.33 -25.24
N ASP A 495 -7.22 -8.22 -25.08
CA ASP A 495 -8.64 -7.85 -25.16
C ASP A 495 -9.02 -6.88 -24.04
N MET A 496 -8.49 -7.10 -22.82
CA MET A 496 -8.68 -6.19 -21.69
C MET A 496 -8.05 -4.81 -21.90
N PHE A 497 -6.89 -4.73 -22.56
CA PHE A 497 -6.16 -3.46 -22.79
C PHE A 497 -7.05 -2.39 -23.42
N PHE A 498 -7.86 -2.76 -24.41
CA PHE A 498 -8.74 -1.80 -25.07
C PHE A 498 -9.97 -1.45 -24.23
N THR A 499 -10.46 -2.35 -23.38
CA THR A 499 -11.62 -2.08 -22.51
C THR A 499 -11.36 -1.03 -21.45
N VAL A 500 -10.09 -0.85 -21.04
CA VAL A 500 -9.70 0.13 -20.02
C VAL A 500 -9.52 1.53 -20.57
N PHE A 501 -9.58 1.74 -21.89
CA PHE A 501 -9.54 3.08 -22.46
C PHE A 501 -10.78 3.88 -22.01
N PRO A 502 -10.60 5.11 -21.53
CA PRO A 502 -11.69 6.04 -21.31
C PRO A 502 -12.45 6.30 -22.62
N ARG A 503 -13.74 6.61 -22.54
CA ARG A 503 -14.41 7.24 -23.69
C ARG A 503 -14.02 8.72 -23.78
N PRO A 504 -14.12 9.34 -24.97
CA PRO A 504 -13.65 10.72 -25.20
C PRO A 504 -14.26 11.77 -24.25
N TYR A 505 -15.50 11.54 -23.81
CA TYR A 505 -16.28 12.44 -22.98
C TYR A 505 -16.43 12.00 -21.51
N GLU A 506 -15.93 10.82 -21.14
CA GLU A 506 -16.12 10.29 -19.79
C GLU A 506 -15.42 11.15 -18.73
N SER A 507 -16.07 11.31 -17.57
CA SER A 507 -15.40 11.70 -16.33
C SER A 507 -14.76 10.47 -15.69
N TYR A 508 -13.77 10.66 -14.81
CA TYR A 508 -13.14 9.54 -14.10
C TYR A 508 -14.15 8.77 -13.22
N SER A 509 -15.14 9.48 -12.69
CA SER A 509 -16.26 8.91 -11.92
C SER A 509 -17.12 7.96 -12.75
N ILE A 510 -17.55 8.39 -13.95
CA ILE A 510 -18.30 7.54 -14.88
C ILE A 510 -17.45 6.35 -15.33
N TYR A 511 -16.19 6.62 -15.68
CA TYR A 511 -15.24 5.59 -16.09
C TYR A 511 -15.11 4.46 -15.07
N LYS A 512 -14.93 4.79 -13.79
CA LYS A 512 -14.86 3.79 -12.72
C LYS A 512 -16.13 2.93 -12.67
N LYS A 513 -17.31 3.55 -12.74
CA LYS A 513 -18.59 2.83 -12.74
C LYS A 513 -18.70 1.87 -13.93
N ARG A 514 -18.17 2.24 -15.10
CA ARG A 514 -18.19 1.39 -16.30
C ARG A 514 -17.21 0.23 -16.23
N VAL A 515 -15.97 0.49 -15.82
CA VAL A 515 -14.86 -0.48 -15.95
C VAL A 515 -14.78 -1.41 -14.73
N ILE A 516 -15.16 -0.94 -13.54
CA ILE A 516 -15.20 -1.78 -12.35
C ILE A 516 -16.43 -2.68 -12.44
N THR A 517 -16.18 -3.97 -12.64
CA THR A 517 -17.21 -5.02 -12.64
C THR A 517 -16.83 -6.08 -11.61
N PRO A 518 -17.77 -6.93 -11.15
CA PRO A 518 -17.43 -8.03 -10.24
C PRO A 518 -16.37 -8.99 -10.82
N GLN A 519 -16.22 -9.03 -12.14
CA GLN A 519 -15.29 -9.89 -12.88
C GLN A 519 -14.00 -9.18 -13.32
N ASN A 520 -13.93 -7.84 -13.26
CA ASN A 520 -12.77 -7.05 -13.64
C ASN A 520 -12.61 -5.83 -12.73
N ASN A 521 -11.51 -5.81 -11.97
CA ASN A 521 -11.14 -4.67 -11.13
C ASN A 521 -9.91 -3.91 -11.68
N ASN A 522 -9.47 -4.22 -12.90
CA ASN A 522 -8.37 -3.49 -13.55
C ASN A 522 -8.94 -2.18 -14.11
N HIS A 523 -8.81 -1.11 -13.34
CA HIS A 523 -9.13 0.24 -13.75
C HIS A 523 -7.86 1.10 -13.70
N LEU A 524 -7.79 2.10 -14.57
CA LEU A 524 -6.73 3.09 -14.57
C LEU A 524 -6.81 3.94 -13.29
N THR A 525 -5.64 4.38 -12.79
CA THR A 525 -5.61 5.46 -11.81
C THR A 525 -6.13 6.76 -12.44
N GLU A 526 -6.39 7.79 -11.66
CA GLU A 526 -6.87 9.08 -12.21
C GLU A 526 -5.83 9.70 -13.15
N ASN A 527 -4.56 9.61 -12.80
CA ASN A 527 -3.46 10.11 -13.63
C ASN A 527 -3.33 9.29 -14.93
N ASP A 528 -3.48 7.97 -14.84
CA ASP A 528 -3.43 7.11 -16.02
C ASP A 528 -4.65 7.33 -16.92
N PHE A 529 -5.82 7.55 -16.33
CA PHE A 529 -7.05 7.91 -17.04
C PHE A 529 -6.85 9.17 -17.89
N VAL A 530 -6.29 10.23 -17.30
CA VAL A 530 -5.97 11.47 -18.01
C VAL A 530 -4.97 11.19 -19.13
N SER A 531 -3.93 10.39 -18.86
CA SER A 531 -2.92 10.02 -19.85
C SER A 531 -3.53 9.27 -21.05
N TYR A 532 -4.39 8.28 -20.81
CA TYR A 532 -5.05 7.49 -21.85
C TYR A 532 -6.02 8.32 -22.70
N ARG A 533 -6.64 9.35 -22.12
CA ARG A 533 -7.50 10.28 -22.88
C ARG A 533 -6.75 11.11 -23.90
N ARG A 534 -5.42 11.25 -23.78
CA ARG A 534 -4.59 11.98 -24.74
C ARG A 534 -4.68 11.40 -26.15
N ILE A 535 -5.17 10.16 -26.33
CA ILE A 535 -5.38 9.61 -27.67
C ILE A 535 -6.43 10.37 -28.49
N TYR A 536 -7.42 10.95 -27.81
CA TYR A 536 -8.54 11.59 -28.46
C TYR A 536 -8.18 13.03 -28.87
N PRO A 537 -8.82 13.54 -29.93
CA PRO A 537 -8.67 14.93 -30.29
C PRO A 537 -9.27 15.84 -29.22
N LYS A 538 -8.63 16.99 -29.05
CA LYS A 538 -9.19 18.09 -28.26
C LYS A 538 -10.23 18.84 -29.07
N LEU A 539 -11.25 19.40 -28.42
CA LEU A 539 -12.29 20.22 -29.04
C LEU A 539 -11.69 21.45 -29.71
N SER A 540 -10.71 22.09 -29.07
CA SER A 540 -10.02 23.28 -29.58
C SER A 540 -8.87 23.01 -30.55
N GLU A 541 -8.69 21.76 -30.98
CA GLU A 541 -7.53 21.35 -31.79
C GLU A 541 -7.91 21.13 -33.26
N THR A 542 -7.01 21.53 -34.18
CA THR A 542 -7.09 21.18 -35.60
C THR A 542 -6.51 19.79 -35.84
N TYR A 543 -6.79 19.17 -37.01
CA TYR A 543 -6.19 17.86 -37.30
C TYR A 543 -4.65 17.89 -37.32
N LEU A 544 -4.05 18.96 -37.84
CA LEU A 544 -2.60 19.12 -37.86
C LEU A 544 -2.02 19.22 -36.44
N ASP A 545 -2.67 19.97 -35.55
CA ASP A 545 -2.25 20.09 -34.16
C ASP A 545 -2.35 18.74 -33.43
N TYR A 546 -3.41 17.99 -33.70
CA TYR A 546 -3.63 16.64 -33.17
C TYR A 546 -2.52 15.67 -33.60
N VAL A 547 -2.19 15.64 -34.88
CA VAL A 547 -1.08 14.84 -35.42
C VAL A 547 0.24 15.23 -34.76
N ASN A 548 0.54 16.53 -34.70
CA ASN A 548 1.77 17.03 -34.08
C ASN A 548 1.85 16.69 -32.59
N ARG A 549 0.71 16.69 -31.88
CA ARG A 549 0.64 16.33 -30.46
C ARG A 549 0.88 14.84 -30.26
N LEU A 550 0.24 13.95 -31.04
CA LEU A 550 0.44 12.51 -30.90
C LEU A 550 1.82 12.04 -31.30
N ASN A 551 2.44 12.67 -32.30
CA ASN A 551 3.83 12.40 -32.67
C ASN A 551 4.81 12.65 -31.51
N LYS A 552 4.52 13.57 -30.58
CA LYS A 552 5.35 13.78 -29.37
C LYS A 552 5.33 12.61 -28.40
N TYR A 553 4.28 11.78 -28.45
CA TYR A 553 4.13 10.57 -27.64
C TYR A 553 4.54 9.30 -28.41
N ASP A 554 5.06 9.44 -29.63
CA ASP A 554 5.35 8.33 -30.54
C ASP A 554 4.10 7.46 -30.78
N LYS A 555 2.95 8.11 -30.97
CA LYS A 555 1.66 7.45 -31.22
C LYS A 555 1.14 7.78 -32.59
N LYS A 556 0.61 6.76 -33.27
CA LYS A 556 -0.06 6.92 -34.54
C LYS A 556 -1.38 7.70 -34.34
N PRO A 557 -1.56 8.85 -35.00
CA PRO A 557 -2.84 9.54 -34.99
C PRO A 557 -3.89 8.76 -35.78
N PHE A 558 -5.16 8.90 -35.39
CA PHE A 558 -6.28 8.46 -36.21
C PHE A 558 -6.34 9.26 -37.52
N SER A 559 -6.99 8.69 -38.56
CA SER A 559 -7.22 9.43 -39.81
C SER A 559 -8.02 10.72 -39.59
N GLU A 560 -7.98 11.62 -40.57
CA GLU A 560 -8.75 12.88 -40.52
C GLU A 560 -10.27 12.63 -40.43
N ASP A 561 -10.76 11.57 -41.08
CA ASP A 561 -12.17 11.19 -40.98
C ASP A 561 -12.50 10.73 -39.55
N ALA A 562 -11.68 9.83 -38.97
CA ALA A 562 -11.78 9.39 -37.57
C ALA A 562 -11.71 10.53 -36.56
N PHE A 563 -10.81 11.50 -36.79
CA PHE A 563 -10.71 12.73 -36.03
C PHE A 563 -12.04 13.51 -36.06
N LYS A 564 -12.62 13.73 -37.25
CA LYS A 564 -13.90 14.44 -37.40
C LYS A 564 -15.04 13.72 -36.70
N PHE A 565 -15.10 12.39 -36.79
CA PHE A 565 -16.08 11.59 -36.06
C PHE A 565 -15.95 11.73 -34.55
N LEU A 566 -14.73 11.62 -34.01
CA LEU A 566 -14.47 11.81 -32.58
C LEU A 566 -14.80 13.21 -32.08
N LYS A 567 -14.84 14.23 -32.95
CA LYS A 567 -15.37 15.56 -32.60
C LYS A 567 -16.89 15.62 -32.70
N ALA A 568 -17.49 14.92 -33.66
CA ALA A 568 -18.93 14.90 -33.91
C ALA A 568 -19.75 14.17 -32.82
N ILE A 569 -19.14 13.28 -32.04
CA ILE A 569 -19.78 12.62 -30.89
C ILE A 569 -20.06 13.59 -29.73
N PHE A 570 -19.43 14.76 -29.69
CA PHE A 570 -19.74 15.75 -28.66
C PHE A 570 -21.04 16.50 -29.01
N PRO A 571 -21.89 16.81 -28.01
CA PRO A 571 -23.08 17.64 -28.20
C PRO A 571 -22.74 18.98 -28.83
N ASN A 572 -23.67 19.54 -29.62
CA ASN A 572 -23.57 20.96 -29.97
C ASN A 572 -24.03 21.79 -28.77
N GLY A 573 -23.53 23.03 -28.65
CA GLY A 573 -23.68 23.82 -27.42
C GLY A 573 -25.11 24.18 -27.05
N THR A 574 -26.02 24.08 -28.00
CA THR A 574 -27.44 24.39 -27.85
C THR A 574 -28.33 23.19 -28.12
N GLU A 575 -27.74 22.01 -28.30
CA GLU A 575 -28.50 20.83 -28.66
C GLU A 575 -29.11 20.17 -27.42
N ASP A 576 -30.35 19.74 -27.53
CA ASP A 576 -30.99 18.91 -26.52
C ASP A 576 -30.74 17.41 -26.76
N ILE A 577 -30.93 16.60 -25.71
CA ILE A 577 -30.71 15.16 -25.76
C ILE A 577 -31.49 14.46 -26.89
N ASN A 578 -32.72 14.89 -27.20
CA ASN A 578 -33.53 14.24 -28.22
C ASN A 578 -32.96 14.48 -29.62
N ASN A 579 -32.45 15.68 -29.87
CA ASN A 579 -31.78 16.03 -31.11
C ASN A 579 -30.41 15.37 -31.23
N TYR A 580 -29.64 15.32 -30.14
CA TYR A 580 -28.34 14.64 -30.08
C TYR A 580 -28.46 13.15 -30.43
N LEU A 581 -29.43 12.44 -29.82
CA LEU A 581 -29.65 11.02 -30.06
C LEU A 581 -30.21 10.70 -31.46
N LYS A 582 -30.77 11.69 -32.16
CA LYS A 582 -31.27 11.54 -33.54
C LYS A 582 -30.20 11.76 -34.61
N ARG A 583 -28.99 12.18 -34.22
CA ARG A 583 -27.91 12.44 -35.19
C ARG A 583 -27.50 11.16 -35.89
N ASP A 584 -27.50 11.21 -37.21
CA ASP A 584 -26.86 10.19 -38.03
C ASP A 584 -25.44 10.62 -38.39
N ILE A 585 -24.49 10.33 -37.48
CA ILE A 585 -23.06 10.57 -37.71
C ILE A 585 -22.34 9.32 -38.22
N TYR A 586 -22.94 8.13 -38.09
CA TYR A 586 -22.32 6.88 -38.52
C TYR A 586 -22.34 6.77 -40.05
N ASP A 587 -23.41 7.24 -40.70
CA ASP A 587 -23.50 7.27 -42.17
C ASP A 587 -22.51 8.24 -42.84
N ARG A 588 -21.95 9.19 -42.09
CA ARG A 588 -20.92 10.13 -42.61
C ARG A 588 -19.50 9.57 -42.56
N PHE A 589 -19.32 8.38 -41.98
CA PHE A 589 -18.03 7.75 -41.71
C PHE A 589 -17.62 6.70 -42.75
N ASP A 590 -18.16 6.77 -43.95
CA ASP A 590 -18.23 5.65 -44.91
C ASP A 590 -16.89 5.29 -45.60
N ARG A 591 -15.75 5.86 -45.19
CA ARG A 591 -14.47 5.75 -45.93
C ARG A 591 -13.40 4.88 -45.29
N ASN A 592 -13.49 4.51 -44.00
CA ASN A 592 -12.51 3.64 -43.34
C ASN A 592 -13.15 2.72 -42.29
N LEU A 593 -13.70 1.60 -42.76
CA LEU A 593 -14.43 0.62 -41.95
C LEU A 593 -13.59 0.04 -40.80
N ASP A 594 -12.28 -0.11 -40.98
CA ASP A 594 -11.38 -0.69 -39.97
C ASP A 594 -11.20 0.24 -38.76
N GLU A 595 -10.97 1.54 -38.99
CA GLU A 595 -10.89 2.52 -37.90
C GLU A 595 -12.26 2.74 -37.23
N GLN A 596 -13.36 2.68 -38.00
CA GLN A 596 -14.71 2.75 -37.43
C GLN A 596 -14.97 1.60 -36.46
N ASN A 597 -14.67 0.38 -36.89
CA ASN A 597 -14.80 -0.82 -36.07
C ASN A 597 -13.91 -0.73 -34.84
N CYS A 598 -12.70 -0.22 -34.98
CA CYS A 598 -11.82 0.02 -33.84
C CYS A 598 -12.41 1.00 -32.83
N LEU A 599 -12.86 2.18 -33.27
CA LEU A 599 -13.43 3.17 -32.36
C LEU A 599 -14.69 2.62 -31.67
N THR A 600 -15.59 2.01 -32.42
CA THR A 600 -16.91 1.60 -31.91
C THR A 600 -16.89 0.27 -31.17
N GLN A 601 -16.22 -0.75 -31.71
CA GLN A 601 -16.20 -2.11 -31.17
C GLN A 601 -15.03 -2.34 -30.21
N THR A 602 -13.83 -1.82 -30.52
CA THR A 602 -12.62 -2.04 -29.71
C THR A 602 -12.52 -1.05 -28.55
N LEU A 603 -12.61 0.26 -28.82
CA LEU A 603 -12.54 1.30 -27.79
C LEU A 603 -13.91 1.62 -27.16
N GLY A 604 -15.00 1.08 -27.72
CA GLY A 604 -16.35 1.27 -27.19
C GLY A 604 -16.84 2.71 -27.26
N VAL A 605 -16.36 3.49 -28.23
CA VAL A 605 -16.82 4.85 -28.52
C VAL A 605 -18.24 4.78 -29.07
N LYS A 606 -19.15 5.45 -28.39
CA LYS A 606 -20.57 5.54 -28.74
C LYS A 606 -21.10 6.93 -28.41
N PHE A 607 -22.35 7.21 -28.76
CA PHE A 607 -23.05 8.38 -28.26
C PHE A 607 -23.19 8.34 -26.74
N MET A 608 -23.17 9.52 -26.12
CA MET A 608 -23.45 9.67 -24.70
C MET A 608 -24.82 9.08 -24.36
N THR A 609 -24.92 8.39 -23.22
CA THR A 609 -26.21 8.12 -22.59
C THR A 609 -26.85 9.42 -22.10
N GLU A 610 -28.13 9.39 -21.72
CA GLU A 610 -28.79 10.56 -21.12
C GLU A 610 -28.05 11.05 -19.86
N GLU A 611 -27.60 10.14 -18.98
CA GLU A 611 -26.80 10.49 -17.80
C GLU A 611 -25.46 11.16 -18.20
N GLU A 612 -24.73 10.57 -19.13
CA GLU A 612 -23.44 11.09 -19.62
C GLU A 612 -23.61 12.47 -20.30
N PHE A 613 -24.68 12.64 -21.07
CA PHE A 613 -25.02 13.89 -21.74
C PHE A 613 -25.37 14.98 -20.74
N MET A 614 -26.19 14.67 -19.73
CA MET A 614 -26.57 15.63 -18.70
C MET A 614 -25.37 16.04 -17.85
N GLU A 615 -24.47 15.11 -17.50
CA GLU A 615 -23.21 15.43 -16.82
C GLU A 615 -22.33 16.33 -17.69
N PHE A 616 -22.18 16.03 -18.99
CA PHE A 616 -21.42 16.86 -19.92
C PHE A 616 -22.02 18.27 -20.05
N ASN A 617 -23.33 18.37 -20.26
CA ASN A 617 -24.06 19.64 -20.43
C ASN A 617 -24.02 20.50 -19.16
N ASN A 618 -24.00 19.88 -17.99
CA ASN A 618 -23.81 20.55 -16.70
C ASN A 618 -22.40 21.14 -16.52
N ILE A 619 -21.45 20.82 -17.40
CA ILE A 619 -20.08 21.30 -17.33
C ILE A 619 -19.70 22.10 -18.58
N TYR A 620 -20.38 21.91 -19.70
CA TYR A 620 -20.17 22.72 -20.89
C TYR A 620 -20.72 24.15 -20.70
N PRO A 621 -20.09 25.18 -21.28
CA PRO A 621 -20.64 26.53 -21.33
C PRO A 621 -22.05 26.57 -21.93
N LYS A 622 -22.98 27.21 -21.23
CA LYS A 622 -24.33 27.42 -21.78
C LYS A 622 -24.27 28.48 -22.87
N GLN A 623 -25.28 28.46 -23.74
CA GLN A 623 -25.50 29.56 -24.67
C GLN A 623 -25.61 30.88 -23.89
N ASP A 624 -24.87 31.89 -24.35
CA ASP A 624 -24.80 33.23 -23.76
C ASP A 624 -24.23 33.30 -22.33
N GLU A 625 -23.64 32.22 -21.82
CA GLU A 625 -22.98 32.25 -20.52
C GLU A 625 -21.63 32.95 -20.60
N HIS A 626 -21.51 34.06 -19.88
CA HIS A 626 -20.24 34.77 -19.76
C HIS A 626 -19.21 33.90 -19.03
N LEU A 627 -17.93 34.07 -19.41
CA LEU A 627 -16.81 33.33 -18.83
C LEU A 627 -16.79 33.42 -17.29
N HIS A 628 -17.16 34.57 -16.73
CA HIS A 628 -17.23 34.77 -15.27
C HIS A 628 -18.27 33.86 -14.61
N ASP A 629 -19.48 33.81 -15.18
CA ASP A 629 -20.59 33.00 -14.66
C ASP A 629 -20.29 31.50 -14.81
N TYR A 630 -19.65 31.13 -15.92
CA TYR A 630 -19.12 29.78 -16.12
C TYR A 630 -18.16 29.37 -15.00
N TYR A 631 -17.19 30.24 -14.67
CA TYR A 631 -16.27 29.98 -13.55
C TYR A 631 -16.99 29.85 -12.20
N LEU A 632 -17.97 30.71 -11.93
CA LEU A 632 -18.74 30.65 -10.68
C LEU A 632 -19.52 29.33 -10.58
N ARG A 633 -20.17 28.91 -11.67
CA ARG A 633 -20.88 27.63 -11.74
C ARG A 633 -19.93 26.45 -11.52
N MET A 634 -18.77 26.47 -12.16
CA MET A 634 -17.82 25.37 -12.08
C MET A 634 -17.07 25.27 -10.75
N ASN A 635 -16.80 26.39 -10.07
CA ASN A 635 -16.26 26.37 -8.71
C ASN A 635 -17.23 25.75 -7.68
N ASN A 636 -18.53 25.83 -7.94
CA ASN A 636 -19.56 25.28 -7.06
C ASN A 636 -19.89 23.81 -7.36
N ASN A 637 -19.50 23.29 -8.53
CA ASN A 637 -19.64 21.88 -8.91
C ASN A 637 -18.33 21.13 -8.64
N SER A 638 -18.23 20.51 -7.45
CA SER A 638 -17.06 19.76 -6.96
C SER A 638 -16.74 18.47 -7.72
N SER A 639 -17.50 18.11 -8.76
CA SER A 639 -17.27 16.97 -9.66
C SER A 639 -16.56 17.37 -10.96
N ALA A 640 -15.75 18.42 -10.91
CA ALA A 640 -15.17 19.07 -12.09
C ALA A 640 -14.43 18.08 -13.00
N LEU A 641 -14.68 18.19 -14.31
CA LEU A 641 -13.98 17.47 -15.37
C LEU A 641 -12.46 17.45 -15.14
N PRO A 642 -11.73 16.49 -15.74
CA PRO A 642 -10.29 16.59 -15.83
C PRO A 642 -9.90 17.99 -16.29
N TYR A 643 -8.97 18.63 -15.56
CA TYR A 643 -8.53 20.00 -15.81
C TYR A 643 -8.19 20.26 -17.28
N GLU A 644 -7.64 19.26 -17.97
CA GLU A 644 -7.33 19.30 -19.39
C GLU A 644 -8.58 19.48 -20.28
N LEU A 645 -9.66 18.74 -20.03
CA LEU A 645 -10.92 18.88 -20.78
C LEU A 645 -11.62 20.20 -20.43
N PHE A 646 -11.57 20.62 -19.17
CA PHE A 646 -12.09 21.93 -18.76
C PHE A 646 -11.37 23.08 -19.50
N ASN A 647 -10.04 23.05 -19.53
CA ASN A 647 -9.25 24.02 -20.28
C ASN A 647 -9.53 23.97 -21.78
N ASP A 648 -9.66 22.77 -22.35
CA ASP A 648 -9.96 22.59 -23.76
C ASP A 648 -11.32 23.19 -24.15
N ILE A 649 -12.35 22.95 -23.33
CA ILE A 649 -13.68 23.56 -23.48
C ILE A 649 -13.60 25.09 -23.40
N LEU A 650 -12.82 25.63 -22.45
CA LEU A 650 -12.61 27.07 -22.35
C LEU A 650 -11.98 27.66 -23.62
N HIS A 651 -11.00 26.97 -24.20
CA HIS A 651 -10.36 27.41 -25.44
C HIS A 651 -11.29 27.25 -26.64
N SER A 652 -12.12 26.21 -26.71
CA SER A 652 -13.04 26.00 -27.84
C SER A 652 -14.29 26.90 -27.78
N ALA A 653 -14.71 27.35 -26.60
CA ALA A 653 -15.94 28.13 -26.43
C ALA A 653 -15.71 29.64 -26.25
N TYR A 654 -14.54 30.07 -25.80
CA TYR A 654 -14.25 31.48 -25.49
C TYR A 654 -13.00 32.01 -26.20
N THR A 655 -12.85 33.33 -26.24
CA THR A 655 -11.69 34.02 -26.83
C THR A 655 -10.43 33.86 -25.97
N ALA A 656 -9.27 33.70 -26.62
CA ALA A 656 -7.98 33.78 -25.93
C ALA A 656 -7.60 35.25 -25.61
N GLU A 657 -6.65 35.44 -24.68
CA GLU A 657 -6.33 36.73 -24.04
C GLU A 657 -5.99 37.87 -25.02
N ASN A 658 -5.43 37.54 -26.18
CA ASN A 658 -5.05 38.47 -27.24
C ASN A 658 -5.72 38.15 -28.58
N GLU A 659 -6.78 37.35 -28.56
CA GLU A 659 -7.48 36.92 -29.76
C GLU A 659 -8.49 37.98 -30.19
N THR A 660 -8.28 38.54 -31.38
CA THR A 660 -9.28 39.43 -31.99
C THR A 660 -10.52 38.64 -32.39
N LYS A 661 -11.68 39.30 -32.49
CA LYS A 661 -12.92 38.66 -32.98
C LYS A 661 -12.73 37.97 -34.34
N ILE A 662 -11.91 38.57 -35.22
CA ILE A 662 -11.57 37.99 -36.52
C ILE A 662 -10.77 36.70 -36.33
N ALA A 663 -9.72 36.72 -35.49
CA ALA A 663 -8.90 35.55 -35.20
C ALA A 663 -9.72 34.42 -34.53
N PHE A 664 -10.64 34.78 -33.62
CA PHE A 664 -11.57 33.83 -33.02
C PHE A 664 -12.47 33.17 -34.06
N ASN A 665 -13.10 33.96 -34.92
CA ASN A 665 -13.98 33.42 -35.97
C ASN A 665 -13.20 32.53 -36.94
N GLN A 666 -12.01 32.96 -37.36
CA GLN A 666 -11.12 32.16 -38.21
C GLN A 666 -10.73 30.85 -37.51
N ARG A 667 -10.41 30.88 -36.22
CA ARG A 667 -10.13 29.67 -35.44
C ARG A 667 -11.36 28.76 -35.43
N MET A 668 -12.53 29.26 -35.06
CA MET A 668 -13.76 28.47 -35.02
C MET A 668 -14.10 27.83 -36.37
N ASP A 669 -13.87 28.54 -37.48
CA ASP A 669 -14.06 28.02 -38.84
C ASP A 669 -13.07 26.86 -39.17
N THR A 670 -11.89 26.83 -38.54
CA THR A 670 -10.87 25.77 -38.71
C THR A 670 -11.00 24.58 -37.77
N LEU A 671 -11.83 24.66 -36.73
CA LEU A 671 -11.88 23.63 -35.69
C LEU A 671 -12.69 22.38 -36.07
N ASP A 672 -13.27 22.28 -37.26
CA ASP A 672 -14.14 21.14 -37.65
C ASP A 672 -15.19 20.78 -36.59
N LEU A 673 -15.59 21.75 -35.75
CA LEU A 673 -16.62 21.58 -34.74
C LEU A 673 -17.99 21.77 -35.41
N PRO A 674 -18.99 20.95 -35.05
CA PRO A 674 -20.35 21.18 -35.54
C PRO A 674 -20.88 22.51 -34.98
N GLN A 675 -20.85 23.53 -35.84
CA GLN A 675 -21.28 24.93 -35.67
C GLN A 675 -21.54 25.40 -34.22
N PHE A 676 -20.46 25.72 -33.51
CA PHE A 676 -20.52 26.57 -32.32
C PHE A 676 -20.18 28.00 -32.71
N LYS A 677 -21.17 28.80 -33.09
CA LYS A 677 -21.01 30.26 -33.19
C LYS A 677 -21.70 30.89 -32.00
N LEU A 678 -20.98 31.03 -30.88
CA LEU A 678 -21.38 32.00 -29.86
C LEU A 678 -21.20 33.39 -30.48
N GLU A 679 -22.28 34.17 -30.59
CA GLU A 679 -22.19 35.59 -30.98
C GLU A 679 -21.58 36.36 -29.81
N ILE A 680 -20.25 36.38 -29.72
CA ILE A 680 -19.55 37.12 -28.67
C ILE A 680 -19.65 38.63 -28.98
N SER A 681 -20.24 39.39 -28.07
CA SER A 681 -20.34 40.85 -28.15
C SER A 681 -18.98 41.50 -27.90
N GLU A 682 -18.74 42.73 -28.39
CA GLU A 682 -17.50 43.45 -28.06
C GLU A 682 -17.33 43.71 -26.56
N GLU A 683 -18.44 43.76 -25.82
CA GLU A 683 -18.45 43.94 -24.36
C GLU A 683 -17.89 42.71 -23.64
N ASP A 684 -18.18 41.51 -24.13
CA ASP A 684 -17.67 40.24 -23.59
C ASP A 684 -16.16 40.09 -23.78
N ILE A 685 -15.66 40.53 -24.95
CA ILE A 685 -14.22 40.56 -25.25
C ILE A 685 -13.51 41.50 -24.26
N ARG A 686 -14.08 42.69 -24.01
CA ARG A 686 -13.53 43.67 -23.07
C ARG A 686 -13.64 43.23 -21.61
N ALA A 687 -14.70 42.50 -21.23
CA ALA A 687 -14.88 41.97 -19.88
C ALA A 687 -13.89 40.84 -19.57
N SER A 688 -13.69 39.90 -20.50
CA SER A 688 -12.70 38.82 -20.41
C SER A 688 -11.28 39.34 -20.18
N GLN A 689 -10.87 40.36 -20.94
CA GLN A 689 -9.55 41.00 -20.81
C GLN A 689 -9.37 41.73 -19.47
N ARG A 690 -10.43 42.37 -18.95
CA ARG A 690 -10.38 43.08 -17.65
C ARG A 690 -10.28 42.12 -16.46
N ASP A 691 -11.01 41.00 -16.46
CA ASP A 691 -11.05 40.07 -15.33
C ASP A 691 -9.77 39.22 -15.20
N ARG A 692 -9.11 38.87 -16.30
CA ARG A 692 -7.80 38.18 -16.26
C ARG A 692 -6.67 39.08 -15.74
N SER A 693 -6.65 40.36 -16.11
CA SER A 693 -5.69 41.36 -15.58
C SER A 693 -5.78 41.54 -14.05
N ARG A 694 -6.97 41.32 -13.48
CA ARG A 694 -7.20 41.35 -12.02
C ARG A 694 -6.73 40.07 -11.33
N ARG A 695 -6.80 38.90 -11.99
CA ARG A 695 -6.30 37.63 -11.45
C ARG A 695 -4.78 37.56 -11.45
N ASP A 696 -4.09 38.02 -12.49
CA ASP A 696 -2.62 38.05 -12.48
C ASP A 696 -2.07 38.93 -11.35
N ARG A 697 -2.73 40.04 -11.01
CA ARG A 697 -2.39 40.80 -9.80
C ARG A 697 -2.66 40.02 -8.51
N SER A 698 -3.77 39.29 -8.42
CA SER A 698 -4.16 38.53 -7.22
C SER A 698 -3.26 37.30 -7.00
N ASP A 699 -2.94 36.56 -8.05
CA ASP A 699 -2.09 35.36 -8.00
C ASP A 699 -0.61 35.72 -7.91
N HIS A 700 -0.18 36.86 -8.48
CA HIS A 700 1.14 37.46 -8.19
C HIS A 700 1.22 37.91 -6.72
N LEU A 701 0.17 38.53 -6.16
CA LEU A 701 0.13 38.90 -4.74
C LEU A 701 0.07 37.67 -3.80
N LYS A 702 -0.59 36.58 -4.18
CA LYS A 702 -0.60 35.30 -3.44
C LYS A 702 0.72 34.55 -3.51
N SER A 703 1.41 34.57 -4.65
CA SER A 703 2.75 33.97 -4.79
C SER A 703 3.84 34.78 -4.09
N VAL A 704 3.77 36.13 -4.15
CA VAL A 704 4.67 37.02 -3.38
C VAL A 704 4.44 36.88 -1.87
N SER A 705 3.19 36.79 -1.39
CA SER A 705 2.91 36.57 0.04
C SER A 705 3.30 35.17 0.54
N LYS A 706 3.26 34.15 -0.32
CA LYS A 706 3.77 32.80 -0.01
C LYS A 706 5.32 32.77 0.05
N LEU A 707 6.00 33.57 -0.77
CA LEU A 707 7.46 33.74 -0.72
C LEU A 707 7.94 34.54 0.51
N PHE A 708 7.17 35.53 0.98
CA PHE A 708 7.51 36.28 2.21
C PHE A 708 7.28 35.48 3.51
N ARG A 709 6.36 34.49 3.51
CA ARG A 709 6.13 33.62 4.67
C ARG A 709 7.19 32.52 4.84
N LEU A 710 7.88 32.12 3.78
CA LEU A 710 8.95 31.12 3.82
C LEU A 710 10.33 31.70 4.20
N ARG A 711 10.44 33.03 4.34
CA ARG A 711 11.71 33.69 4.73
C ARG A 711 11.79 34.05 6.21
N ASN A 712 10.69 33.90 6.95
CA ASN A 712 10.57 34.21 8.38
C ASN A 712 10.13 32.99 9.24
N SER A 713 10.32 31.78 8.72
CA SER A 713 10.10 30.51 9.46
C SER A 713 11.38 29.70 9.49
#